data_AF-A0A1H1B3W8-F1
#
_entry.id   AF-A0A1H1B3W8-F1
#
_cell.length_a   1.000
_cell.length_b   1.000
_cell.length_c   1.000
_cell.angle_alpha   90.00
_cell.angle_beta   90.00
_cell.angle_gamma   90.00
#
_symmetry.space_group_name_H-M   'P 1'
#
loop_
_entity.id
_entity.type
_entity.pdbx_description
1 polymer ?
#
loop_
_entity_poly.entity_id
_entity_poly.type
_entity_poly.pdbx_seq_one_letter_code
_entity_poly.pdbx_strand_id
1 'polypeptide(L)'
;MTIPRQPLLDDAVIALRAPTQAWSRASGDMGAAAIDGIYHGDVRHVRSLALACTDSAVEWISASTESASRIVFGGLLRGLDSPLPDPRVRLLRERTVEDGGFAEVLRVVSARDEPLTTTITIELVPDFAALPEVKAGLAEASPLEVTASGGTAHARSGGRGLEVSAPGAEVDVRTTVSGESIRLTWRISIPPRSESTLGWSLRMTDPALVVAGATSPAPWSRADVARRGAALEPRLGRWLDRALDDLDALRLTLPGHADDEFYAAGAPWFFTLFGRDSLWAARLALPLDIGVAASTLRVLARLQGDHVDPDTAQQPGKILHELRAAALEIPSEGVVLPPVYYGSVDATALWVCLLVDAWRAGMPEVEVRALLPHLDRALTWLIEYGDADGDGFLDYIDESGRGLANQGWKDSGDSIQWRDGTLARGPIALCEVQAYAYEAAMGAAELIERLAHRSDRAPDELRRWAAALRDRFAAAYWVQTAEGRYPAIALDRDKRPVDSLTSNIGHLVGTGILDPLDEAAVAARLLDASMSSGYGIRTLSTGAAGYWPLSYHGGSVWLHDTAIAAHGLARAGFADEAREVVAGMLAAADGFGYRVPELHSGDAAAQTRVPVPYPAACRPQAWSAAAAIVALRVLEG
;
A
#
# COMPACT_ATOMS: atom_id res chain seq x y z
N MET A 1 6.05 15.91 -29.50
CA MET A 1 6.45 14.85 -28.55
C MET A 1 5.24 14.58 -27.67
N THR A 2 4.88 13.32 -27.44
CA THR A 2 3.78 12.96 -26.54
C THR A 2 4.18 13.24 -25.10
N ILE A 3 3.30 13.88 -24.32
CA ILE A 3 3.52 14.12 -22.89
C ILE A 3 3.62 12.75 -22.19
N PRO A 4 4.68 12.49 -21.39
CA PRO A 4 4.79 11.29 -20.57
C PRO A 4 3.55 11.09 -19.71
N ARG A 5 3.09 9.84 -19.57
CA ARG A 5 1.92 9.50 -18.77
C ARG A 5 2.30 8.44 -17.76
N GLN A 6 1.73 8.55 -16.56
CA GLN A 6 1.83 7.51 -15.55
C GLN A 6 1.33 6.17 -16.12
N PRO A 7 2.07 5.06 -15.91
CA PRO A 7 1.72 3.77 -16.49
C PRO A 7 0.43 3.20 -15.88
N LEU A 8 -0.32 2.47 -16.71
CA LEU A 8 -1.44 1.65 -16.26
C LEU A 8 -0.92 0.36 -15.61
N LEU A 9 -1.54 -0.05 -14.50
CA LEU A 9 -1.11 -1.21 -13.71
C LEU A 9 -2.04 -2.43 -13.77
N ASP A 10 -3.28 -2.26 -14.22
CA ASP A 10 -4.32 -3.29 -14.07
C ASP A 10 -3.98 -4.64 -14.73
N ASP A 11 -3.41 -4.59 -15.94
CA ASP A 11 -3.02 -5.78 -16.72
C ASP A 11 -1.69 -6.39 -16.27
N ALA A 12 -1.05 -5.86 -15.23
CA ALA A 12 0.25 -6.33 -14.80
C ALA A 12 0.16 -7.51 -13.82
N VAL A 13 1.10 -8.44 -13.98
CA VAL A 13 1.31 -9.60 -13.12
C VAL A 13 2.50 -9.32 -12.22
N ILE A 14 2.27 -9.35 -10.90
CA ILE A 14 3.24 -8.96 -9.87
C ILE A 14 3.59 -10.11 -8.93
N ALA A 15 4.91 -10.35 -8.81
CA ALA A 15 5.52 -11.12 -7.74
C ALA A 15 6.37 -10.17 -6.86
N LEU A 16 6.29 -10.29 -5.54
CA LEU A 16 7.02 -9.43 -4.61
C LEU A 16 7.42 -10.15 -3.32
N ARG A 17 8.47 -9.64 -2.71
CA ARG A 17 8.87 -9.85 -1.32
C ARG A 17 9.66 -8.60 -0.94
N ALA A 18 9.10 -7.78 -0.06
CA ALA A 18 9.65 -6.46 0.24
C ALA A 18 11.14 -6.52 0.60
N PRO A 19 11.95 -5.56 0.13
CA PRO A 19 11.62 -4.40 -0.73
C PRO A 19 11.75 -4.70 -2.24
N THR A 20 11.68 -5.97 -2.66
CA THR A 20 11.82 -6.40 -4.06
C THR A 20 10.48 -6.69 -4.71
N GLN A 21 10.32 -6.26 -5.97
CA GLN A 21 9.11 -6.50 -6.76
C GLN A 21 9.45 -6.73 -8.24
N ALA A 22 8.67 -7.59 -8.91
CA ALA A 22 8.80 -7.90 -10.32
C ALA A 22 7.45 -7.76 -11.02
N TRP A 23 7.37 -6.83 -11.97
CA TRP A 23 6.19 -6.48 -12.75
C TRP A 23 6.34 -6.96 -14.17
N SER A 24 5.37 -7.73 -14.65
CA SER A 24 5.41 -8.37 -15.96
C SER A 24 4.02 -8.51 -16.56
N ARG A 25 3.94 -9.08 -17.76
CA ARG A 25 2.66 -9.41 -18.41
C ARG A 25 2.24 -10.83 -18.11
N ALA A 26 1.06 -11.22 -18.61
CA ALA A 26 0.58 -12.60 -18.50
C ALA A 26 1.50 -13.64 -19.16
N SER A 27 2.44 -13.22 -20.02
CA SER A 27 3.52 -14.06 -20.56
C SER A 27 4.70 -14.26 -19.60
N GLY A 28 4.76 -13.48 -18.52
CA GLY A 28 5.94 -13.32 -17.68
C GLY A 28 7.01 -12.40 -18.27
N ASP A 29 6.90 -12.01 -19.54
CA ASP A 29 7.86 -11.07 -20.13
C ASP A 29 7.64 -9.64 -19.63
N MET A 30 8.71 -8.85 -19.68
CA MET A 30 8.80 -7.47 -19.20
C MET A 30 9.28 -6.55 -20.31
N GLY A 31 8.75 -5.33 -20.36
CA GLY A 31 9.19 -4.25 -21.25
C GLY A 31 8.11 -3.73 -22.20
N ALA A 32 6.87 -4.22 -22.08
CA ALA A 32 5.72 -3.78 -22.88
C ALA A 32 5.02 -2.54 -22.29
N ALA A 33 5.11 -2.31 -20.97
CA ALA A 33 4.79 -1.02 -20.34
C ALA A 33 5.99 -0.42 -19.61
N ALA A 34 5.87 0.89 -19.33
CA ALA A 34 6.84 1.61 -18.53
C ALA A 34 7.00 1.07 -17.10
N ILE A 35 5.99 0.43 -16.49
CA ILE A 35 6.11 -0.21 -15.16
C ILE A 35 6.76 -1.60 -15.19
N ASP A 36 6.85 -2.25 -16.36
CA ASP A 36 7.43 -3.58 -16.40
C ASP A 36 8.90 -3.53 -15.94
N GLY A 37 9.32 -4.58 -15.24
CA GLY A 37 10.69 -4.69 -14.75
C GLY A 37 10.82 -5.29 -13.36
N ILE A 38 12.06 -5.25 -12.86
CA ILE A 38 12.45 -5.77 -11.55
C ILE A 38 13.03 -4.63 -10.75
N TYR A 39 12.48 -4.42 -9.56
CA TYR A 39 12.79 -3.30 -8.69
C TYR A 39 13.26 -3.80 -7.34
N HIS A 40 14.11 -3.02 -6.70
CA HIS A 40 14.58 -3.22 -5.34
C HIS A 40 14.67 -1.84 -4.67
N GLY A 41 13.85 -1.62 -3.64
CA GLY A 41 13.58 -0.27 -3.13
C GLY A 41 12.97 0.64 -4.21
N ASP A 42 13.43 1.89 -4.25
CA ASP A 42 12.95 2.93 -5.18
C ASP A 42 13.69 2.93 -6.53
N VAL A 43 14.25 1.79 -6.95
CA VAL A 43 15.03 1.67 -8.19
C VAL A 43 14.57 0.48 -9.01
N ARG A 44 14.33 0.70 -10.31
CA ARG A 44 14.21 -0.40 -11.28
C ARG A 44 15.61 -0.84 -11.68
N HIS A 45 15.99 -2.09 -11.42
CA HIS A 45 17.27 -2.65 -11.81
C HIS A 45 17.23 -3.25 -13.22
N VAL A 46 16.09 -3.82 -13.62
CA VAL A 46 15.89 -4.47 -14.93
C VAL A 46 14.63 -3.90 -15.57
N ARG A 47 14.75 -3.35 -16.78
CA ARG A 47 13.64 -2.76 -17.55
C ARG A 47 12.85 -3.77 -18.34
N SER A 48 13.55 -4.71 -18.95
CA SER A 48 12.93 -5.71 -19.82
C SER A 48 13.58 -7.06 -19.62
N LEU A 49 12.80 -8.09 -19.89
CA LEU A 49 13.15 -9.48 -19.71
C LEU A 49 12.24 -10.27 -20.65
N ALA A 50 12.81 -10.90 -21.66
CA ALA A 50 12.08 -11.68 -22.65
C ALA A 50 12.63 -13.10 -22.73
N LEU A 51 11.72 -14.08 -22.75
CA LEU A 51 12.04 -15.48 -22.99
C LEU A 51 11.73 -15.85 -24.44
N ALA A 52 12.66 -16.55 -25.09
CA ALA A 52 12.49 -17.08 -26.44
C ALA A 52 12.90 -18.54 -26.55
N CYS A 53 12.25 -19.26 -27.46
CA CYS A 53 12.63 -20.59 -27.93
C CYS A 53 12.93 -20.48 -29.43
N THR A 54 14.08 -20.97 -29.89
CA THR A 54 14.52 -20.76 -31.29
C THR A 54 13.60 -21.44 -32.30
N ASP A 55 13.14 -22.64 -31.98
CA ASP A 55 12.41 -23.50 -32.90
C ASP A 55 10.88 -23.45 -32.71
N SER A 56 10.39 -22.59 -31.80
CA SER A 56 8.96 -22.35 -31.58
C SER A 56 8.72 -21.01 -30.91
N ALA A 57 7.70 -20.28 -31.37
CA ALA A 57 7.12 -19.22 -30.54
C ALA A 57 6.55 -19.85 -29.25
N VAL A 58 6.67 -19.13 -28.13
CA VAL A 58 6.03 -19.53 -26.87
C VAL A 58 4.61 -19.01 -26.87
N GLU A 59 3.65 -19.93 -26.86
CA GLU A 59 2.24 -19.58 -26.78
C GLU A 59 1.78 -19.70 -25.34
N TRP A 60 1.75 -18.57 -24.63
CA TRP A 60 1.34 -18.51 -23.23
C TRP A 60 -0.16 -18.76 -23.08
N ILE A 61 -0.52 -19.72 -22.23
CA ILE A 61 -1.91 -20.16 -22.02
C ILE A 61 -2.39 -20.00 -20.57
N SER A 62 -1.49 -19.72 -19.62
CA SER A 62 -1.85 -19.52 -18.22
C SER A 62 -0.81 -18.71 -17.46
N ALA A 63 -1.26 -17.88 -16.52
CA ALA A 63 -0.46 -17.30 -15.45
C ALA A 63 -1.18 -17.59 -14.13
N SER A 64 -0.49 -18.28 -13.21
CA SER A 64 -1.03 -18.68 -11.91
C SER A 64 -0.21 -18.04 -10.79
N THR A 65 -0.86 -17.21 -9.98
CA THR A 65 -0.24 -16.61 -8.79
C THR A 65 -0.38 -17.59 -7.62
N GLU A 66 0.70 -18.32 -7.34
CA GLU A 66 0.74 -19.33 -6.27
C GLU A 66 0.90 -18.71 -4.88
N SER A 67 1.65 -17.60 -4.81
CA SER A 67 1.78 -16.73 -3.63
C SER A 67 2.16 -15.32 -4.06
N ALA A 68 2.31 -14.40 -3.11
CA ALA A 68 2.69 -13.02 -3.37
C ALA A 68 4.07 -12.95 -4.02
N SER A 69 4.94 -13.91 -3.71
CA SER A 69 6.31 -13.99 -4.15
C SER A 69 6.57 -15.09 -5.20
N ARG A 70 5.54 -15.80 -5.67
CA ARG A 70 5.70 -16.94 -6.60
C ARG A 70 4.60 -17.01 -7.66
N ILE A 71 5.01 -17.11 -8.92
CA ILE A 71 4.11 -17.17 -10.08
C ILE A 71 4.56 -18.27 -11.03
N VAL A 72 3.60 -19.01 -11.60
CA VAL A 72 3.85 -20.02 -12.62
C VAL A 72 3.17 -19.61 -13.93
N PHE A 73 3.97 -19.47 -14.98
CA PHE A 73 3.51 -19.22 -16.34
C PHE A 73 3.56 -20.53 -17.14
N GLY A 74 2.48 -20.83 -17.84
CA GLY A 74 2.36 -22.02 -18.68
C GLY A 74 2.31 -21.64 -20.16
N GLY A 75 3.23 -22.20 -20.95
CA GLY A 75 3.31 -21.99 -22.39
C GLY A 75 3.35 -23.30 -23.18
N LEU A 76 3.04 -23.20 -24.47
CA LEU A 76 3.15 -24.28 -25.45
C LEU A 76 4.26 -23.96 -26.44
N LEU A 77 4.97 -25.00 -26.91
CA LEU A 77 6.01 -24.89 -27.93
C LEU A 77 5.62 -25.69 -29.18
N ARG A 78 4.52 -25.30 -29.83
CA ARG A 78 3.94 -26.09 -30.94
C ARG A 78 4.81 -26.18 -32.19
N GLY A 79 5.81 -25.30 -32.35
CA GLY A 79 6.82 -25.44 -33.40
C GLY A 79 7.73 -26.66 -33.23
N LEU A 80 7.83 -27.17 -31.99
CA LEU A 80 8.55 -28.40 -31.63
C LEU A 80 7.63 -29.63 -31.63
N ASP A 81 6.35 -29.49 -31.98
CA ASP A 81 5.38 -30.59 -31.98
C ASP A 81 5.20 -31.26 -33.35
N SER A 82 4.55 -32.41 -33.34
CA SER A 82 3.98 -33.03 -34.54
C SER A 82 2.71 -32.30 -34.99
N PRO A 83 2.22 -32.47 -36.23
CA PRO A 83 0.99 -31.84 -36.73
C PRO A 83 -0.33 -32.36 -36.08
N LEU A 84 -0.26 -33.03 -34.93
CA LEU A 84 -1.43 -33.47 -34.18
C LEU A 84 -2.11 -32.29 -33.49
N PRO A 85 -3.43 -32.35 -33.25
CA PRO A 85 -4.17 -31.25 -32.63
C PRO A 85 -3.80 -31.02 -31.15
N ASP A 86 -3.46 -32.07 -30.41
CA ASP A 86 -3.10 -31.97 -29.01
C ASP A 86 -1.61 -31.62 -28.85
N PRO A 87 -1.25 -30.49 -28.19
CA PRO A 87 0.14 -30.09 -28.00
C PRO A 87 0.84 -31.06 -27.05
N ARG A 88 2.07 -31.45 -27.39
CA ARG A 88 2.88 -32.43 -26.64
C ARG A 88 4.17 -31.85 -26.08
N VAL A 89 4.52 -30.62 -26.42
CA VAL A 89 5.65 -29.90 -25.82
C VAL A 89 5.16 -28.66 -25.07
N ARG A 90 5.47 -28.60 -23.78
CA ARG A 90 5.08 -27.52 -22.86
C ARG A 90 6.31 -26.85 -22.26
N LEU A 91 6.19 -25.56 -21.98
CA LEU A 91 7.12 -24.79 -21.17
C LEU A 91 6.42 -24.35 -19.89
N LEU A 92 7.01 -24.64 -18.74
CA LEU A 92 6.63 -24.04 -17.47
C LEU A 92 7.74 -23.06 -17.06
N ARG A 93 7.35 -21.84 -16.70
CA ARG A 93 8.24 -20.81 -16.17
C ARG A 93 7.75 -20.48 -14.77
N GLU A 94 8.51 -20.90 -13.77
CA GLU A 94 8.26 -20.54 -12.39
C GLU A 94 9.15 -19.37 -12.02
N ARG A 95 8.56 -18.31 -11.46
CA ARG A 95 9.25 -17.12 -10.97
C ARG A 95 9.13 -17.03 -9.46
N THR A 96 10.22 -16.73 -8.78
CA THR A 96 10.25 -16.42 -7.36
C THR A 96 10.94 -15.08 -7.08
N VAL A 97 10.46 -14.35 -6.07
CA VAL A 97 11.02 -13.07 -5.61
C VAL A 97 11.34 -13.17 -4.12
N GLU A 98 12.50 -12.66 -3.74
CA GLU A 98 13.03 -12.58 -2.38
C GLU A 98 13.58 -11.17 -2.12
N ASP A 99 13.92 -10.86 -0.86
CA ASP A 99 14.70 -9.65 -0.55
C ASP A 99 16.03 -9.68 -1.34
N GLY A 100 16.25 -8.64 -2.15
CA GLY A 100 17.37 -8.51 -3.08
C GLY A 100 17.49 -9.62 -4.13
N GLY A 101 16.48 -10.48 -4.29
CA GLY A 101 16.57 -11.70 -5.08
C GLY A 101 15.41 -11.89 -6.06
N PHE A 102 15.74 -12.44 -7.22
CA PHE A 102 14.78 -12.92 -8.19
C PHE A 102 15.34 -14.17 -8.87
N ALA A 103 14.50 -15.17 -9.13
CA ALA A 103 14.91 -16.36 -9.84
C ALA A 103 13.79 -16.87 -10.75
N GLU A 104 14.18 -17.56 -11.82
CA GLU A 104 13.25 -18.38 -12.58
C GLU A 104 13.78 -19.79 -12.83
N VAL A 105 12.86 -20.74 -12.77
CA VAL A 105 13.07 -22.12 -13.18
C VAL A 105 12.21 -22.38 -14.42
N LEU A 106 12.86 -22.79 -15.49
CA LEU A 106 12.21 -23.15 -16.75
C LEU A 106 12.21 -24.68 -16.89
N ARG A 107 11.03 -25.26 -17.13
CA ARG A 107 10.89 -26.69 -17.40
C ARG A 107 10.28 -26.88 -18.77
N VAL A 108 11.04 -27.46 -19.70
CA VAL A 108 10.53 -27.88 -21.00
C VAL A 108 10.17 -29.36 -20.90
N VAL A 109 8.89 -29.67 -21.03
CA VAL A 109 8.34 -31.03 -20.88
C VAL A 109 7.87 -31.51 -22.25
N SER A 110 8.28 -32.73 -22.63
CA SER A 110 7.88 -33.34 -23.89
C SER A 110 7.24 -34.69 -23.68
N ALA A 111 6.04 -34.87 -24.24
CA ALA A 111 5.36 -36.16 -24.33
C ALA A 111 5.64 -36.87 -25.68
N ARG A 112 6.61 -36.40 -26.48
CA ARG A 112 6.98 -37.03 -27.75
C ARG A 112 7.76 -38.33 -27.53
N ASP A 113 7.62 -39.25 -28.49
CA ASP A 113 8.35 -40.53 -28.51
C ASP A 113 9.78 -40.41 -29.09
N GLU A 114 10.14 -39.24 -29.56
CA GLU A 114 11.44 -38.92 -30.16
C GLU A 114 12.15 -37.85 -29.32
N PRO A 115 13.50 -37.89 -29.26
CA PRO A 115 14.26 -36.82 -28.63
C PRO A 115 14.06 -35.51 -29.40
N LEU A 116 14.12 -34.40 -28.69
CA LEU A 116 14.11 -33.06 -29.30
C LEU A 116 15.30 -32.24 -28.83
N THR A 117 15.76 -31.36 -29.70
CA THR A 117 16.79 -30.37 -29.38
C THR A 117 16.26 -29.00 -29.71
N THR A 118 16.50 -28.03 -28.84
CA THR A 118 16.13 -26.64 -29.06
C THR A 118 17.08 -25.73 -28.29
N THR A 119 17.04 -24.44 -28.61
CA THR A 119 17.71 -23.41 -27.81
C THR A 119 16.68 -22.57 -27.05
N ILE A 120 16.92 -22.36 -25.76
CA ILE A 120 16.19 -21.42 -24.91
C ILE A 120 17.08 -20.20 -24.67
N THR A 121 16.50 -19.02 -24.84
CA THR A 121 17.20 -17.74 -24.63
C THR A 121 16.41 -16.86 -23.69
N ILE A 122 17.11 -16.23 -22.75
CA ILE A 122 16.59 -15.10 -21.97
C ILE A 122 17.41 -13.88 -22.30
N GLU A 123 16.75 -12.77 -22.58
CA GLU A 123 17.40 -11.48 -22.80
C GLU A 123 16.83 -10.47 -21.80
N LEU A 124 17.72 -9.83 -21.03
CA LEU A 124 17.34 -8.82 -20.05
C LEU A 124 18.16 -7.54 -20.22
N VAL A 125 17.54 -6.40 -19.93
CA VAL A 125 18.15 -5.06 -20.07
C VAL A 125 18.21 -4.39 -18.69
N PRO A 126 19.41 -4.27 -18.09
CA PRO A 126 19.60 -3.47 -16.89
C PRO A 126 19.32 -1.98 -17.15
N ASP A 127 18.82 -1.24 -16.17
CA ASP A 127 18.58 0.21 -16.36
C ASP A 127 18.82 1.14 -15.17
N PHE A 128 18.60 0.70 -13.93
CA PHE A 128 18.81 1.50 -12.70
C PHE A 128 18.04 2.82 -12.70
N ALA A 129 16.81 2.84 -13.24
CA ALA A 129 15.95 4.02 -13.29
C ALA A 129 15.29 4.29 -11.94
N ALA A 130 15.13 5.56 -11.56
CA ALA A 130 14.48 5.92 -10.31
C ALA A 130 12.95 5.71 -10.42
N LEU A 131 12.34 5.19 -9.35
CA LEU A 131 10.91 4.90 -9.33
C LEU A 131 10.02 6.14 -9.62
N PRO A 132 10.32 7.36 -9.14
CA PRO A 132 9.55 8.55 -9.49
C PRO A 132 9.57 8.87 -11.00
N GLU A 133 10.70 8.62 -11.68
CA GLU A 133 10.82 8.82 -13.13
C GLU A 133 9.94 7.81 -13.88
N VAL A 134 9.97 6.54 -13.45
CA VAL A 134 9.10 5.50 -14.00
C VAL A 134 7.62 5.83 -13.77
N LYS A 135 7.27 6.32 -12.57
CA LYS A 135 5.92 6.77 -12.23
C LYS A 135 5.47 7.93 -13.11
N ALA A 136 6.37 8.86 -13.45
CA ALA A 136 6.08 9.95 -14.37
C ALA A 136 5.99 9.50 -15.85
N GLY A 137 6.28 8.23 -16.16
CA GLY A 137 6.32 7.71 -17.53
C GLY A 137 7.57 8.11 -18.30
N LEU A 138 8.62 8.54 -17.59
CA LEU A 138 9.94 8.81 -18.17
C LEU A 138 10.70 7.51 -18.38
N ALA A 139 11.52 7.47 -19.43
CA ALA A 139 12.22 6.26 -19.88
C ALA A 139 13.73 6.49 -20.04
N GLU A 140 14.32 7.30 -19.17
CA GLU A 140 15.78 7.53 -19.18
C GLU A 140 16.48 6.36 -18.47
N ALA A 141 17.53 5.83 -19.09
CA ALA A 141 18.37 4.82 -18.46
C ALA A 141 19.54 5.50 -17.77
N SER A 142 19.89 5.03 -16.56
CA SER A 142 21.10 5.51 -15.90
C SER A 142 22.34 5.02 -16.65
N PRO A 143 23.44 5.79 -16.67
CA PRO A 143 24.72 5.27 -17.13
C PRO A 143 25.09 4.02 -16.34
N LEU A 144 25.48 2.97 -17.06
CA LEU A 144 25.77 1.67 -16.46
C LEU A 144 26.93 0.97 -17.18
N GLU A 145 27.57 0.06 -16.47
CA GLU A 145 28.62 -0.81 -16.98
C GLU A 145 28.18 -2.26 -16.83
N VAL A 146 28.19 -3.02 -17.93
CA VAL A 146 27.92 -4.47 -17.92
C VAL A 146 29.19 -5.26 -18.25
N THR A 147 29.45 -6.30 -17.47
CA THR A 147 30.52 -7.28 -17.70
C THR A 147 29.96 -8.69 -17.61
N ALA A 148 30.51 -9.64 -18.38
CA ALA A 148 30.16 -11.05 -18.27
C ALA A 148 31.42 -11.91 -18.23
N SER A 149 31.41 -12.94 -17.37
CA SER A 149 32.49 -13.91 -17.25
C SER A 149 31.96 -15.22 -16.70
N GLY A 150 32.33 -16.36 -17.31
CA GLY A 150 32.16 -17.67 -16.67
C GLY A 150 30.72 -18.04 -16.26
N GLY A 151 29.71 -17.68 -17.06
CA GLY A 151 28.30 -18.00 -16.79
C GLY A 151 27.60 -17.02 -15.83
N THR A 152 28.29 -15.93 -15.46
CA THR A 152 27.73 -14.81 -14.70
C THR A 152 27.84 -13.50 -15.47
N ALA A 153 26.97 -12.55 -15.15
CA ALA A 153 27.07 -11.18 -15.62
C ALA A 153 26.84 -10.21 -14.46
N HIS A 154 27.52 -9.07 -14.49
CA HIS A 154 27.39 -8.01 -13.51
C HIS A 154 27.05 -6.71 -14.23
N ALA A 155 26.04 -6.00 -13.73
CA ALA A 155 25.74 -4.64 -14.15
C ALA A 155 25.86 -3.70 -12.93
N ARG A 156 26.42 -2.51 -13.12
CA ARG A 156 26.57 -1.51 -12.06
C ARG A 156 26.18 -0.12 -12.56
N SER A 157 25.56 0.66 -11.67
CA SER A 157 25.36 2.09 -11.85
C SER A 157 25.62 2.79 -10.52
N GLY A 158 26.74 3.51 -10.42
CA GLY A 158 27.22 4.08 -9.17
C GLY A 158 27.43 3.03 -8.08
N GLY A 159 26.79 3.21 -6.92
CA GLY A 159 26.83 2.27 -5.80
C GLY A 159 25.93 1.04 -5.95
N ARG A 160 25.04 1.03 -6.94
CA ARG A 160 24.03 -0.02 -7.15
C ARG A 160 24.55 -1.11 -8.06
N GLY A 161 24.14 -2.35 -7.79
CA GLY A 161 24.59 -3.52 -8.51
C GLY A 161 23.48 -4.52 -8.83
N LEU A 162 23.73 -5.28 -9.88
CA LEU A 162 22.97 -6.45 -10.31
C LEU A 162 23.98 -7.54 -10.66
N GLU A 163 23.82 -8.73 -10.10
CA GLU A 163 24.56 -9.94 -10.46
C GLU A 163 23.59 -10.99 -11.01
N VAL A 164 23.86 -11.50 -12.20
CA VAL A 164 23.09 -12.55 -12.88
C VAL A 164 23.91 -13.84 -12.86
N SER A 165 23.28 -14.95 -12.47
CA SER A 165 23.85 -16.29 -12.50
C SER A 165 22.94 -17.23 -13.27
N ALA A 166 23.49 -17.92 -14.27
CA ALA A 166 22.76 -18.81 -15.15
C ALA A 166 23.55 -20.10 -15.40
N PRO A 167 23.52 -21.06 -14.45
CA PRO A 167 24.25 -22.31 -14.59
C PRO A 167 23.93 -23.04 -15.91
N GLY A 168 24.98 -23.42 -16.63
CA GLY A 168 24.87 -24.12 -17.92
C GLY A 168 24.47 -23.25 -19.11
N ALA A 169 24.33 -21.93 -18.94
CA ALA A 169 24.10 -20.98 -20.04
C ALA A 169 25.42 -20.45 -20.61
N GLU A 170 25.43 -20.18 -21.91
CA GLU A 170 26.32 -19.17 -22.49
C GLU A 170 25.78 -17.78 -22.12
N VAL A 171 26.62 -16.91 -21.55
CA VAL A 171 26.24 -15.57 -21.08
C VAL A 171 27.01 -14.52 -21.88
N ASP A 172 26.27 -13.72 -22.65
CA ASP A 172 26.82 -12.69 -23.54
C ASP A 172 26.28 -11.31 -23.18
N VAL A 173 27.13 -10.28 -23.29
CA VAL A 173 26.70 -8.88 -23.27
C VAL A 173 26.55 -8.39 -24.71
N ARG A 174 25.45 -7.71 -25.01
CA ARG A 174 25.19 -7.11 -26.32
C ARG A 174 24.85 -5.64 -26.19
N THR A 175 25.40 -4.83 -27.07
CA THR A 175 24.99 -3.44 -27.22
C THR A 175 23.79 -3.37 -28.16
N THR A 176 22.67 -2.84 -27.66
CA THR A 176 21.42 -2.62 -28.41
C THR A 176 21.15 -1.12 -28.55
N VAL A 177 20.15 -0.75 -29.35
CA VAL A 177 19.67 0.64 -29.45
C VAL A 177 19.13 1.15 -28.10
N SER A 178 18.64 0.24 -27.25
CA SER A 178 18.09 0.51 -25.91
C SER A 178 19.12 0.45 -24.78
N GLY A 179 20.41 0.26 -25.07
CA GLY A 179 21.48 0.11 -24.07
C GLY A 179 22.13 -1.27 -24.09
N GLU A 180 22.89 -1.61 -23.05
CA GLU A 180 23.49 -2.93 -22.90
C GLU A 180 22.43 -3.95 -22.44
N SER A 181 22.46 -5.15 -23.02
CA SER A 181 21.60 -6.28 -22.66
C SER A 181 22.45 -7.49 -22.28
N ILE A 182 21.98 -8.29 -21.33
CA ILE A 182 22.56 -9.57 -20.94
C ILE A 182 21.71 -10.68 -21.56
N ARG A 183 22.35 -11.55 -22.35
CA ARG A 183 21.70 -12.70 -22.98
C ARG A 183 22.21 -14.01 -22.38
N LEU A 184 21.27 -14.84 -21.95
CA LEU A 184 21.50 -16.19 -21.42
C LEU A 184 21.02 -17.21 -22.46
N THR A 185 21.87 -18.15 -22.86
CA THR A 185 21.56 -19.13 -23.92
C THR A 185 21.83 -20.55 -23.46
N TRP A 186 20.80 -21.40 -23.46
CA TRP A 186 20.93 -22.84 -23.22
C TRP A 186 20.59 -23.63 -24.48
N ARG A 187 21.49 -24.52 -24.89
CA ARG A 187 21.19 -25.56 -25.88
C ARG A 187 20.79 -26.83 -25.13
N ILE A 188 19.54 -27.25 -25.31
CA ILE A 188 18.98 -28.39 -24.57
C ILE A 188 18.68 -29.56 -25.49
N SER A 189 18.82 -30.76 -24.94
CA SER A 189 18.36 -32.01 -25.54
C SER A 189 17.42 -32.69 -24.55
N ILE A 190 16.20 -32.98 -24.98
CA ILE A 190 15.17 -33.62 -24.16
C ILE A 190 14.95 -35.03 -24.70
N PRO A 191 15.21 -36.08 -23.90
CA PRO A 191 14.91 -37.44 -24.29
C PRO A 191 13.40 -37.65 -24.55
N PRO A 192 13.01 -38.76 -25.23
CA PRO A 192 11.61 -39.15 -25.37
C PRO A 192 10.88 -39.17 -24.04
N ARG A 193 9.66 -38.61 -24.01
CA ARG A 193 8.76 -38.59 -22.84
C ARG A 193 9.42 -38.08 -21.55
N SER A 194 10.28 -37.08 -21.68
CA SER A 194 11.09 -36.54 -20.58
C SER A 194 10.98 -35.01 -20.49
N GLU A 195 11.72 -34.43 -19.56
CA GLU A 195 11.83 -32.98 -19.37
C GLU A 195 13.29 -32.53 -19.23
N SER A 196 13.50 -31.24 -19.46
CA SER A 196 14.75 -30.53 -19.17
C SER A 196 14.44 -29.31 -18.31
N THR A 197 15.25 -29.11 -17.27
CA THR A 197 15.10 -28.03 -16.30
C THR A 197 16.31 -27.09 -16.39
N LEU A 198 16.02 -25.80 -16.51
CA LEU A 198 16.99 -24.71 -16.57
C LEU A 198 16.68 -23.74 -15.44
N GLY A 199 17.70 -23.11 -14.87
CA GLY A 199 17.53 -22.14 -13.80
C GLY A 199 18.45 -20.94 -14.00
N TRP A 200 17.95 -19.77 -13.62
CA TRP A 200 18.77 -18.57 -13.52
C TRP A 200 18.25 -17.70 -12.37
N SER A 201 19.13 -16.85 -11.86
CA SER A 201 18.83 -15.94 -10.77
C SER A 201 19.53 -14.62 -10.97
N LEU A 202 19.00 -13.60 -10.33
CA LEU A 202 19.65 -12.32 -10.13
C LEU A 202 19.65 -11.92 -8.66
N ARG A 203 20.74 -11.26 -8.25
CA ARG A 203 20.87 -10.60 -6.96
C ARG A 203 21.09 -9.11 -7.19
N MET A 204 20.35 -8.29 -6.46
CA MET A 204 20.43 -6.83 -6.51
C MET A 204 21.05 -6.32 -5.23
N THR A 205 21.84 -5.26 -5.35
CA THR A 205 22.42 -4.55 -4.21
C THR A 205 22.20 -3.07 -4.38
N ASP A 206 21.64 -2.44 -3.35
CA ASP A 206 21.58 -0.98 -3.23
C ASP A 206 21.97 -0.58 -1.79
N PRO A 207 23.18 -0.01 -1.58
CA PRO A 207 23.61 0.42 -0.26
C PRO A 207 22.86 1.66 0.27
N ALA A 208 22.03 2.32 -0.57
CA ALA A 208 21.24 3.47 -0.16
C ALA A 208 19.89 3.09 0.47
N LEU A 209 19.55 1.79 0.56
CA LEU A 209 18.29 1.37 1.15
C LEU A 209 18.17 1.78 2.62
N VAL A 210 17.01 2.35 2.94
CA VAL A 210 16.61 2.76 4.29
C VAL A 210 15.65 1.76 4.95
N VAL A 211 15.37 0.65 4.26
CA VAL A 211 14.52 -0.46 4.70
C VAL A 211 15.13 -1.78 4.23
N ALA A 212 14.83 -2.87 4.92
CA ALA A 212 15.19 -4.24 4.55
C ALA A 212 13.97 -5.17 4.67
N GLY A 213 14.00 -6.32 4.02
CA GLY A 213 12.92 -7.30 4.11
C GLY A 213 12.87 -7.97 5.48
N ALA A 214 11.65 -8.25 5.96
CA ALA A 214 11.47 -9.10 7.13
C ALA A 214 11.93 -10.54 6.82
N THR A 215 12.62 -11.18 7.78
CA THR A 215 13.10 -12.56 7.65
C THR A 215 12.38 -13.56 8.56
N SER A 216 11.62 -13.06 9.54
CA SER A 216 10.82 -13.91 10.42
C SER A 216 9.64 -14.51 9.65
N PRO A 217 9.12 -15.68 10.03
CA PRO A 217 7.88 -16.20 9.46
C PRO A 217 6.69 -15.31 9.86
N ALA A 218 5.62 -15.29 9.06
CA ALA A 218 4.41 -14.58 9.42
C ALA A 218 3.83 -15.11 10.74
N PRO A 219 3.39 -14.23 11.67
CA PRO A 219 2.90 -14.65 12.99
C PRO A 219 1.48 -15.24 12.96
N TRP A 220 0.83 -15.34 11.78
CA TRP A 220 -0.50 -15.91 11.62
C TRP A 220 -0.51 -17.20 10.80
N SER A 221 -1.46 -18.08 11.10
CA SER A 221 -1.78 -19.24 10.25
C SER A 221 -2.74 -18.82 9.14
N ARG A 222 -2.19 -18.55 7.94
CA ARG A 222 -2.95 -18.17 6.74
C ARG A 222 -4.12 -19.12 6.46
N ALA A 223 -3.85 -20.43 6.48
CA ALA A 223 -4.84 -21.45 6.19
C ALA A 223 -5.98 -21.48 7.23
N ASP A 224 -5.68 -21.26 8.50
CA ASP A 224 -6.70 -21.31 9.56
C ASP A 224 -7.63 -20.08 9.50
N VAL A 225 -7.06 -18.90 9.28
CA VAL A 225 -7.84 -17.66 9.13
C VAL A 225 -8.70 -17.70 7.86
N ALA A 226 -8.16 -18.19 6.74
CA ALA A 226 -8.93 -18.38 5.51
C ALA A 226 -10.09 -19.38 5.71
N ARG A 227 -9.87 -20.49 6.42
CA ARG A 227 -10.95 -21.45 6.75
C ARG A 227 -12.03 -20.84 7.63
N ARG A 228 -11.66 -20.01 8.62
CA ARG A 228 -12.62 -19.28 9.46
C ARG A 228 -13.50 -18.36 8.62
N GLY A 229 -12.88 -17.54 7.74
CA GLY A 229 -13.63 -16.67 6.84
C GLY A 229 -14.53 -17.45 5.89
N ALA A 230 -14.03 -18.54 5.29
CA ALA A 230 -14.82 -19.38 4.38
C ALA A 230 -16.05 -20.01 5.04
N ALA A 231 -16.00 -20.27 6.35
CA ALA A 231 -17.13 -20.81 7.10
C ALA A 231 -18.28 -19.80 7.30
N LEU A 232 -17.95 -18.50 7.29
CA LEU A 232 -18.93 -17.41 7.36
C LEU A 232 -19.43 -17.02 5.96
N GLU A 233 -18.51 -16.86 5.01
CA GLU A 233 -18.76 -16.45 3.64
C GLU A 233 -17.61 -16.94 2.73
N PRO A 234 -17.86 -17.84 1.74
CA PRO A 234 -16.80 -18.41 0.92
C PRO A 234 -15.88 -17.41 0.21
N ARG A 235 -16.41 -16.23 -0.19
CA ARG A 235 -15.61 -15.15 -0.79
C ARG A 235 -14.59 -14.58 0.20
N LEU A 236 -14.96 -14.45 1.47
CA LEU A 236 -14.08 -13.95 2.52
C LEU A 236 -12.88 -14.87 2.74
N GLY A 237 -13.07 -16.19 2.68
CA GLY A 237 -11.96 -17.14 2.80
C GLY A 237 -10.91 -16.98 1.70
N ARG A 238 -11.34 -16.79 0.44
CA ARG A 238 -10.42 -16.52 -0.69
C ARG A 238 -9.72 -15.18 -0.56
N TRP A 239 -10.46 -14.17 -0.08
CA TRP A 239 -9.88 -12.85 0.16
C TRP A 239 -8.83 -12.87 1.27
N LEU A 240 -9.12 -13.48 2.43
CA LEU A 240 -8.17 -13.61 3.53
C LEU A 240 -6.92 -14.40 3.11
N ASP A 241 -7.06 -15.47 2.34
CA ASP A 241 -5.92 -16.26 1.86
C ASP A 241 -4.94 -15.42 1.01
N ARG A 242 -5.47 -14.58 0.12
CA ARG A 242 -4.70 -13.65 -0.74
C ARG A 242 -4.14 -12.47 0.05
N ALA A 243 -4.97 -11.85 0.89
CA ALA A 243 -4.61 -10.65 1.65
C ALA A 243 -3.53 -10.92 2.70
N LEU A 244 -3.60 -12.04 3.41
CA LEU A 244 -2.60 -12.42 4.41
C LEU A 244 -1.26 -12.82 3.78
N ASP A 245 -1.28 -13.38 2.57
CA ASP A 245 -0.08 -13.65 1.78
C ASP A 245 0.55 -12.35 1.23
N ASP A 246 -0.27 -11.38 0.83
CA ASP A 246 0.21 -10.04 0.47
C ASP A 246 0.78 -9.28 1.67
N LEU A 247 0.12 -9.30 2.84
CA LEU A 247 0.65 -8.70 4.07
C LEU A 247 2.00 -9.29 4.47
N ASP A 248 2.15 -10.62 4.39
CA ASP A 248 3.42 -11.30 4.67
C ASP A 248 4.54 -10.80 3.74
N ALA A 249 4.24 -10.62 2.46
CA ALA A 249 5.19 -10.14 1.46
C ALA A 249 5.50 -8.64 1.56
N LEU A 250 4.70 -7.85 2.28
CA LEU A 250 4.86 -6.41 2.47
C LEU A 250 5.61 -6.04 3.76
N ARG A 251 6.07 -7.01 4.56
CA ARG A 251 6.79 -6.75 5.81
C ARG A 251 8.22 -6.26 5.57
N LEU A 252 8.55 -5.14 6.20
CA LEU A 252 9.84 -4.46 6.18
C LEU A 252 10.39 -4.29 7.60
N THR A 253 11.68 -4.01 7.67
CA THR A 253 12.41 -3.62 8.89
C THR A 253 13.28 -2.40 8.59
N LEU A 254 13.74 -1.70 9.64
CA LEU A 254 14.80 -0.70 9.49
C LEU A 254 16.18 -1.38 9.54
N PRO A 255 17.18 -0.89 8.77
CA PRO A 255 18.55 -1.35 8.90
C PRO A 255 19.05 -1.28 10.36
N GLY A 256 19.61 -2.38 10.87
CA GLY A 256 20.07 -2.47 12.26
C GLY A 256 18.97 -2.81 13.28
N HIS A 257 17.71 -2.93 12.87
CA HIS A 257 16.56 -3.24 13.73
C HIS A 257 15.69 -4.35 13.13
N ALA A 258 16.31 -5.50 12.80
CA ALA A 258 15.65 -6.62 12.11
C ALA A 258 14.50 -7.28 12.89
N ASP A 259 14.43 -7.06 14.21
CA ASP A 259 13.36 -7.61 15.07
C ASP A 259 12.11 -6.72 15.11
N ASP A 260 12.19 -5.48 14.62
CA ASP A 260 11.10 -4.49 14.63
C ASP A 260 10.51 -4.37 13.20
N GLU A 261 9.53 -5.23 12.91
CA GLU A 261 8.83 -5.27 11.62
C GLU A 261 7.67 -4.27 11.51
N PHE A 262 7.42 -3.79 10.30
CA PHE A 262 6.26 -2.97 9.94
C PHE A 262 5.81 -3.28 8.50
N TYR A 263 4.61 -2.89 8.13
CA TYR A 263 4.15 -3.01 6.74
C TYR A 263 4.62 -1.82 5.91
N ALA A 264 5.17 -2.09 4.73
CA ALA A 264 5.28 -1.10 3.67
C ALA A 264 3.88 -0.58 3.27
N ALA A 265 3.77 0.65 2.77
CA ALA A 265 2.49 1.15 2.26
C ALA A 265 1.96 0.30 1.10
N GLY A 266 2.71 0.21 -0.01
CA GLY A 266 2.39 -0.73 -1.07
C GLY A 266 3.17 -0.60 -2.37
N ALA A 267 2.98 -1.59 -3.22
CA ALA A 267 3.72 -1.75 -4.46
C ALA A 267 2.92 -1.22 -5.66
N PRO A 268 3.51 -0.45 -6.59
CA PRO A 268 4.95 -0.22 -6.70
C PRO A 268 5.46 1.07 -6.04
N TRP A 269 4.60 2.06 -5.83
CA TRP A 269 5.01 3.45 -5.63
C TRP A 269 5.49 3.81 -4.22
N PHE A 270 5.03 3.05 -3.23
CA PHE A 270 5.13 3.38 -1.82
C PHE A 270 5.73 2.19 -1.04
N PHE A 271 6.75 1.54 -1.61
CA PHE A 271 7.29 0.30 -1.07
C PHE A 271 8.33 0.54 0.06
N THR A 272 7.96 1.40 1.01
CA THR A 272 8.78 1.88 2.13
C THR A 272 7.89 2.21 3.34
N LEU A 273 8.47 2.74 4.42
CA LEU A 273 7.75 3.18 5.61
C LEU A 273 6.94 4.46 5.34
N PHE A 274 5.62 4.35 5.53
CA PHE A 274 4.69 5.46 5.63
C PHE A 274 4.02 5.38 7.00
N GLY A 275 4.18 6.39 7.85
CA GLY A 275 3.78 6.32 9.25
C GLY A 275 2.30 6.03 9.41
N ARG A 276 1.45 6.80 8.74
CA ARG A 276 -0.01 6.61 8.76
C ARG A 276 -0.44 5.26 8.20
N ASP A 277 0.07 4.85 7.04
CA ASP A 277 -0.29 3.58 6.39
C ASP A 277 0.08 2.40 7.29
N SER A 278 1.29 2.39 7.85
CA SER A 278 1.74 1.35 8.77
C SER A 278 0.89 1.33 10.05
N LEU A 279 0.52 2.49 10.60
CA LEU A 279 -0.36 2.58 11.77
C LEU A 279 -1.74 1.98 11.49
N TRP A 280 -2.38 2.36 10.38
CA TRP A 280 -3.68 1.81 10.02
C TRP A 280 -3.61 0.33 9.68
N ALA A 281 -2.64 -0.10 8.87
CA ALA A 281 -2.47 -1.52 8.54
C ALA A 281 -2.27 -2.37 9.81
N ALA A 282 -1.44 -1.90 10.76
CA ALA A 282 -1.27 -2.56 12.05
C ALA A 282 -2.54 -2.53 12.91
N ARG A 283 -3.25 -1.40 12.96
CA ARG A 283 -4.52 -1.26 13.71
C ARG A 283 -5.60 -2.20 13.19
N LEU A 284 -5.75 -2.32 11.87
CA LEU A 284 -6.71 -3.21 11.22
C LEU A 284 -6.31 -4.70 11.36
N ALA A 285 -5.00 -4.99 11.41
CA ALA A 285 -4.47 -6.35 11.60
C ALA A 285 -4.37 -6.79 13.07
N LEU A 286 -4.53 -5.86 14.02
CA LEU A 286 -4.39 -6.09 15.47
C LEU A 286 -5.15 -7.33 16.00
N PRO A 287 -6.37 -7.66 15.54
CA PRO A 287 -7.06 -8.86 16.00
C PRO A 287 -6.38 -10.19 15.65
N LEU A 288 -5.45 -10.19 14.70
CA LEU A 288 -4.65 -11.36 14.31
C LEU A 288 -3.25 -11.34 14.91
N ASP A 289 -2.63 -10.17 14.99
CA ASP A 289 -1.26 -10.04 15.48
C ASP A 289 -1.03 -8.73 16.23
N ILE A 290 -0.74 -8.84 17.53
CA ILE A 290 -0.34 -7.73 18.40
C ILE A 290 1.14 -7.39 18.18
N GLY A 291 1.95 -8.35 17.73
CA GLY A 291 3.38 -8.20 17.50
C GLY A 291 3.71 -7.12 16.48
N VAL A 292 3.06 -7.14 15.31
CA VAL A 292 3.26 -6.09 14.29
C VAL A 292 2.83 -4.70 14.77
N ALA A 293 1.79 -4.60 15.59
CA ALA A 293 1.40 -3.33 16.20
C ALA A 293 2.48 -2.82 17.17
N ALA A 294 2.96 -3.68 18.06
CA ALA A 294 4.05 -3.37 18.99
C ALA A 294 5.33 -2.94 18.26
N SER A 295 5.72 -3.68 17.20
CA SER A 295 6.88 -3.36 16.38
C SER A 295 6.71 -2.04 15.61
N THR A 296 5.57 -1.82 14.97
CA THR A 296 5.25 -0.55 14.28
C THR A 296 5.34 0.65 15.22
N LEU A 297 4.81 0.52 16.44
CA LEU A 297 4.91 1.56 17.47
C LEU A 297 6.36 1.88 17.83
N ARG A 298 7.21 0.86 18.00
CA ARG A 298 8.65 1.04 18.29
C ARG A 298 9.39 1.68 17.12
N VAL A 299 9.14 1.25 15.89
CA VAL A 299 9.76 1.82 14.68
C VAL A 299 9.46 3.32 14.58
N LEU A 300 8.19 3.70 14.70
CA LEU A 300 7.79 5.11 14.60
C LEU A 300 8.25 5.94 15.80
N ALA A 301 8.30 5.35 17.00
CA ALA A 301 8.85 6.00 18.18
C ALA A 301 10.34 6.38 18.03
N ARG A 302 11.15 5.52 17.38
CA ARG A 302 12.57 5.80 17.09
C ARG A 302 12.76 7.00 16.17
N LEU A 303 11.80 7.26 15.30
CA LEU A 303 11.81 8.32 14.31
C LEU A 303 10.86 9.48 14.70
N GLN A 304 10.42 9.56 15.95
CA GLN A 304 9.52 10.61 16.42
C GLN A 304 10.27 11.95 16.51
N GLY A 305 9.73 12.99 15.87
CA GLY A 305 10.41 14.28 15.70
C GLY A 305 10.72 14.98 17.00
N ASP A 306 11.92 15.54 17.14
CA ASP A 306 12.47 16.07 18.41
C ASP A 306 12.81 17.57 18.37
N HIS A 307 12.69 18.20 17.21
CA HIS A 307 12.88 19.63 17.02
C HIS A 307 11.88 20.17 15.98
N VAL A 308 11.87 21.50 15.82
CA VAL A 308 11.08 22.18 14.80
C VAL A 308 11.96 22.39 13.56
N ASP A 309 11.49 21.88 12.42
CA ASP A 309 12.11 22.09 11.11
C ASP A 309 11.02 22.20 10.03
N PRO A 310 10.76 23.41 9.48
CA PRO A 310 9.75 23.61 8.44
C PRO A 310 10.03 22.87 7.14
N ASP A 311 11.30 22.65 6.75
CA ASP A 311 11.63 21.99 5.48
C ASP A 311 11.24 20.51 5.48
N THR A 312 11.32 19.85 6.64
CA THR A 312 10.87 18.47 6.85
C THR A 312 9.47 18.38 7.45
N ALA A 313 8.81 19.52 7.73
CA ALA A 313 7.56 19.64 8.49
C ALA A 313 7.61 18.99 9.88
N GLN A 314 8.81 18.87 10.46
CA GLN A 314 9.06 18.21 11.74
C GLN A 314 8.70 19.13 12.91
N GLN A 315 8.09 18.55 13.94
CA GLN A 315 7.81 19.20 15.20
C GLN A 315 8.07 18.21 16.36
N PRO A 316 8.39 18.70 17.57
CA PRO A 316 8.57 17.86 18.74
C PRO A 316 7.33 16.98 19.03
N GLY A 317 7.53 15.66 19.09
CA GLY A 317 6.51 14.66 19.35
C GLY A 317 5.77 14.14 18.11
N LYS A 318 5.94 14.79 16.95
CA LYS A 318 5.25 14.43 15.70
C LYS A 318 5.76 13.11 15.13
N ILE A 319 4.85 12.27 14.63
CA ILE A 319 5.19 11.05 13.89
C ILE A 319 5.32 11.37 12.40
N LEU A 320 6.34 10.80 11.75
CA LEU A 320 6.64 11.07 10.34
C LEU A 320 5.55 10.59 9.38
N HIS A 321 5.52 11.24 8.22
CA HIS A 321 4.71 10.85 7.07
C HIS A 321 5.37 9.69 6.31
N GLU A 322 6.58 9.88 5.77
CA GLU A 322 7.29 8.84 5.01
C GLU A 322 8.82 8.90 5.18
N LEU A 323 9.47 7.75 4.90
CA LEU A 323 10.92 7.58 4.86
C LEU A 323 11.35 7.02 3.50
N ARG A 324 12.30 7.69 2.85
CA ARG A 324 12.88 7.30 1.56
C ARG A 324 14.40 7.39 1.56
N ALA A 325 15.03 6.72 0.60
CA ALA A 325 16.48 6.77 0.40
C ALA A 325 16.97 8.11 -0.16
N ALA A 326 16.12 8.81 -0.90
CA ALA A 326 16.40 10.10 -1.52
C ALA A 326 15.16 11.00 -1.49
N ALA A 327 15.34 12.28 -1.75
CA ALA A 327 14.23 13.21 -1.87
C ALA A 327 13.29 12.81 -3.02
N LEU A 328 12.00 13.00 -2.82
CA LEU A 328 10.99 12.80 -3.85
C LEU A 328 10.69 14.14 -4.50
N GLU A 329 10.82 14.21 -5.82
CA GLU A 329 10.47 15.39 -6.61
C GLU A 329 9.30 15.07 -7.55
N ILE A 330 8.26 15.90 -7.51
CA ILE A 330 7.11 15.84 -8.41
C ILE A 330 6.99 17.21 -9.12
N PRO A 331 7.78 17.46 -10.18
CA PRO A 331 7.85 18.77 -10.81
C PRO A 331 6.52 19.29 -11.36
N SER A 332 5.62 18.39 -11.79
CA SER A 332 4.28 18.74 -12.28
C SER A 332 3.38 19.36 -11.22
N GLU A 333 3.67 19.11 -9.94
CA GLU A 333 2.87 19.57 -8.80
C GLU A 333 3.64 20.60 -7.94
N GLY A 334 4.91 20.85 -8.26
CA GLY A 334 5.78 21.73 -7.47
C GLY A 334 6.16 21.15 -6.09
N VAL A 335 6.00 19.84 -5.91
CA VAL A 335 6.25 19.15 -4.63
C VAL A 335 7.68 18.60 -4.58
N VAL A 336 8.36 18.85 -3.46
CA VAL A 336 9.69 18.32 -3.11
C VAL A 336 9.66 17.87 -1.66
N LEU A 337 9.73 16.56 -1.44
CA LEU A 337 9.71 15.97 -0.11
C LEU A 337 11.11 15.48 0.28
N PRO A 338 11.63 15.87 1.46
CA PRO A 338 12.91 15.37 1.94
C PRO A 338 12.86 13.87 2.25
N PRO A 339 14.02 13.18 2.34
CA PRO A 339 14.09 11.75 2.60
C PRO A 339 13.37 11.29 3.88
N VAL A 340 13.31 12.16 4.90
CA VAL A 340 12.47 11.97 6.08
C VAL A 340 11.50 13.14 6.12
N TYR A 341 10.22 12.87 5.93
CA TYR A 341 9.20 13.90 5.84
C TYR A 341 8.12 13.69 6.90
N TYR A 342 7.70 14.76 7.57
CA TYR A 342 6.75 14.77 8.68
C TYR A 342 5.43 15.49 8.35
N GLY A 343 5.12 15.73 7.07
CA GLY A 343 3.85 16.33 6.64
C GLY A 343 2.64 15.40 6.80
N SER A 344 2.36 15.00 8.04
CA SER A 344 1.20 14.20 8.45
C SER A 344 0.60 14.78 9.73
N VAL A 345 -0.66 15.20 9.68
CA VAL A 345 -1.37 15.76 10.84
C VAL A 345 -2.07 14.68 11.68
N ASP A 346 -2.31 13.50 11.09
CA ASP A 346 -3.08 12.40 11.67
C ASP A 346 -2.21 11.31 12.32
N ALA A 347 -0.99 11.05 11.82
CA ALA A 347 -0.16 9.94 12.28
C ALA A 347 0.15 9.97 13.78
N THR A 348 0.35 11.16 14.38
CA THR A 348 0.65 11.26 15.82
C THR A 348 -0.53 10.81 16.69
N ALA A 349 -1.75 11.25 16.37
CA ALA A 349 -2.95 10.79 17.08
C ALA A 349 -3.21 9.30 16.86
N LEU A 350 -3.00 8.81 15.62
CA LEU A 350 -3.14 7.40 15.28
C LEU A 350 -2.11 6.51 15.99
N TRP A 351 -0.89 7.01 16.22
CA TRP A 351 0.13 6.30 17.00
C TRP A 351 -0.32 6.10 18.45
N VAL A 352 -0.90 7.13 19.07
CA VAL A 352 -1.48 7.03 20.41
C VAL A 352 -2.66 6.06 20.44
N CYS A 353 -3.55 6.13 19.44
CA CYS A 353 -4.67 5.19 19.33
C CYS A 353 -4.20 3.74 19.22
N LEU A 354 -3.20 3.46 18.38
CA LEU A 354 -2.64 2.12 18.22
C LEU A 354 -1.98 1.62 19.51
N LEU A 355 -1.27 2.49 20.25
CA LEU A 355 -0.67 2.11 21.53
C LEU A 355 -1.74 1.70 22.54
N VAL A 356 -2.82 2.47 22.64
CA VAL A 356 -3.95 2.15 23.53
C VAL A 356 -4.64 0.87 23.10
N ASP A 357 -4.89 0.68 21.81
CA ASP A 357 -5.53 -0.52 21.28
C ASP A 357 -4.67 -1.77 21.50
N ALA A 358 -3.36 -1.68 21.24
CA ALA A 358 -2.41 -2.76 21.49
C ALA A 358 -2.31 -3.11 22.98
N TRP A 359 -2.27 -2.12 23.86
CA TRP A 359 -2.32 -2.32 25.31
C TRP A 359 -3.61 -3.05 25.73
N ARG A 360 -4.78 -2.60 25.26
CA ARG A 360 -6.07 -3.26 25.53
C ARG A 360 -6.13 -4.68 24.97
N ALA A 361 -5.47 -4.93 23.84
CA ALA A 361 -5.36 -6.26 23.23
C ALA A 361 -4.41 -7.20 23.99
N GLY A 362 -3.63 -6.70 24.96
CA GLY A 362 -2.75 -7.50 25.81
C GLY A 362 -1.27 -7.43 25.44
N MET A 363 -0.83 -6.38 24.76
CA MET A 363 0.60 -6.10 24.57
C MET A 363 1.34 -6.13 25.93
N PRO A 364 2.50 -6.82 26.03
CA PRO A 364 3.21 -6.96 27.30
C PRO A 364 3.49 -5.62 27.97
N GLU A 365 3.14 -5.49 29.26
CA GLU A 365 3.24 -4.22 30.00
C GLU A 365 4.64 -3.62 29.97
N VAL A 366 5.69 -4.45 29.98
CA VAL A 366 7.09 -3.99 29.88
C VAL A 366 7.37 -3.25 28.57
N GLU A 367 6.78 -3.73 27.45
CA GLU A 367 6.92 -3.09 26.14
C GLU A 367 6.08 -1.81 26.07
N VAL A 368 4.86 -1.83 26.60
CA VAL A 368 4.00 -0.63 26.69
C VAL A 368 4.70 0.45 27.51
N ARG A 369 5.28 0.10 28.66
CA ARG A 369 6.01 1.04 29.52
C ARG A 369 7.23 1.66 28.84
N ALA A 370 7.92 0.91 27.98
CA ALA A 370 9.05 1.44 27.21
C ALA A 370 8.63 2.53 26.20
N LEU A 371 7.36 2.56 25.80
CA LEU A 371 6.80 3.53 24.86
C LEU A 371 6.19 4.77 25.54
N LEU A 372 6.04 4.78 26.87
CA LEU A 372 5.41 5.89 27.59
C LEU A 372 6.13 7.25 27.44
N PRO A 373 7.48 7.34 27.39
CA PRO A 373 8.15 8.61 27.08
C PRO A 373 7.80 9.17 25.69
N HIS A 374 7.54 8.28 24.73
CA HIS A 374 7.11 8.67 23.38
C HIS A 374 5.63 9.08 23.35
N LEU A 375 4.80 8.43 24.17
CA LEU A 375 3.42 8.87 24.41
C LEU A 375 3.37 10.28 24.98
N ASP A 376 4.17 10.61 26.00
CA ASP A 376 4.19 11.95 26.60
C ASP A 376 4.54 13.04 25.55
N ARG A 377 5.52 12.74 24.68
CA ARG A 377 5.88 13.63 23.56
C ARG A 377 4.75 13.75 22.53
N ALA A 378 4.08 12.65 22.18
CA ALA A 378 2.97 12.67 21.25
C ALA A 378 1.77 13.47 21.80
N LEU A 379 1.43 13.30 23.08
CA LEU A 379 0.38 14.08 23.75
C LEU A 379 0.74 15.57 23.83
N THR A 380 2.01 15.88 24.08
CA THR A 380 2.51 17.26 24.04
C THR A 380 2.33 17.86 22.64
N TRP A 381 2.65 17.10 21.58
CA TRP A 381 2.40 17.55 20.22
C TRP A 381 0.92 17.86 19.97
N LEU A 382 0.01 16.93 20.34
CA LEU A 382 -1.44 17.11 20.13
C LEU A 382 -1.99 18.39 20.78
N ILE A 383 -1.46 18.78 21.94
CA ILE A 383 -1.99 19.89 22.75
C ILE A 383 -1.28 21.22 22.45
N GLU A 384 0.03 21.20 22.16
CA GLU A 384 0.84 22.41 22.02
C GLU A 384 1.24 22.77 20.59
N TYR A 385 1.39 21.77 19.70
CA TYR A 385 1.91 21.97 18.34
C TYR A 385 0.88 21.69 17.26
N GLY A 386 -0.13 20.85 17.56
CA GLY A 386 -1.13 20.43 16.59
C GLY A 386 -2.11 21.55 16.18
N ASP A 387 -2.28 22.56 17.02
CA ASP A 387 -3.13 23.74 16.78
C ASP A 387 -2.24 24.94 16.43
N ALA A 388 -2.00 25.16 15.13
CA ALA A 388 -1.03 26.17 14.68
C ALA A 388 -1.55 27.60 14.81
N ASP A 389 -2.88 27.81 14.84
CA ASP A 389 -3.48 29.15 14.91
C ASP A 389 -4.28 29.46 16.18
N GLY A 390 -4.34 28.51 17.12
CA GLY A 390 -4.84 28.71 18.48
C GLY A 390 -6.36 28.67 18.60
N ASP A 391 -7.07 28.12 17.60
CA ASP A 391 -8.53 28.03 17.60
C ASP A 391 -9.08 26.78 18.32
N GLY A 392 -8.17 25.91 18.78
CA GLY A 392 -8.45 24.69 19.49
C GLY A 392 -8.74 23.49 18.58
N PHE A 393 -8.45 23.55 17.29
CA PHE A 393 -8.47 22.38 16.40
C PHE A 393 -7.08 22.05 15.91
N LEU A 394 -6.85 20.76 15.67
CA LEU A 394 -5.61 20.34 15.02
C LEU A 394 -5.69 20.67 13.53
N ASP A 395 -4.72 21.44 13.04
CA ASP A 395 -4.67 21.91 11.67
C ASP A 395 -3.30 21.68 11.01
N TYR A 396 -3.23 21.93 9.71
CA TYR A 396 -1.98 21.87 8.97
C TYR A 396 -1.88 22.99 7.95
N ILE A 397 -0.64 23.37 7.70
CA ILE A 397 -0.21 24.17 6.56
C ILE A 397 1.20 23.74 6.18
N ASP A 398 1.50 23.73 4.87
CA ASP A 398 2.87 23.56 4.43
C ASP A 398 3.63 24.89 4.55
N GLU A 399 4.44 25.03 5.59
CA GLU A 399 5.26 26.22 5.84
C GLU A 399 6.42 26.36 4.85
N SER A 400 6.86 25.26 4.23
CA SER A 400 7.98 25.26 3.27
C SER A 400 7.58 25.80 1.88
N GLY A 401 6.28 25.75 1.56
CA GLY A 401 5.72 26.07 0.25
C GLY A 401 6.06 25.07 -0.87
N ARG A 402 6.69 23.95 -0.53
CA ARG A 402 7.12 22.88 -1.45
C ARG A 402 6.71 21.48 -1.00
N GLY A 403 6.11 21.35 0.18
CA GLY A 403 5.62 20.09 0.74
C GLY A 403 4.25 19.71 0.22
N LEU A 404 3.60 18.77 0.92
CA LEU A 404 2.22 18.37 0.62
C LEU A 404 1.24 19.49 1.01
N ALA A 405 0.38 19.87 0.05
CA ALA A 405 -0.69 20.83 0.29
C ALA A 405 -1.75 20.30 1.27
N ASN A 406 -1.97 18.98 1.31
CA ASN A 406 -2.86 18.30 2.24
C ASN A 406 -2.08 17.25 3.04
N GLN A 407 -2.21 17.27 4.37
CA GLN A 407 -1.41 16.42 5.27
C GLN A 407 -2.24 15.36 6.02
N GLY A 408 -3.53 15.22 5.69
CA GLY A 408 -4.35 14.08 6.13
C GLY A 408 -4.19 12.88 5.21
N TRP A 409 -5.00 11.84 5.39
CA TRP A 409 -4.98 10.65 4.54
C TRP A 409 -5.36 10.94 3.08
N LYS A 410 -6.19 11.96 2.83
CA LYS A 410 -6.45 12.48 1.48
C LYS A 410 -5.43 13.55 1.12
N ASP A 411 -4.23 13.14 0.77
CA ASP A 411 -3.06 14.01 0.59
C ASP A 411 -2.88 14.62 -0.82
N SER A 412 -3.76 14.31 -1.79
CA SER A 412 -3.72 14.97 -3.11
C SER A 412 -4.08 16.45 -3.01
N GLY A 413 -3.48 17.29 -3.87
CA GLY A 413 -3.68 18.75 -3.82
C GLY A 413 -5.13 19.22 -4.04
N ASP A 414 -5.98 18.40 -4.63
CA ASP A 414 -7.39 18.68 -4.95
C ASP A 414 -8.40 18.01 -4.00
N SER A 415 -7.93 17.37 -2.93
CA SER A 415 -8.78 16.52 -2.07
C SER A 415 -9.75 17.30 -1.19
N ILE A 416 -9.34 18.46 -0.66
CA ILE A 416 -10.16 19.26 0.25
C ILE A 416 -10.81 20.39 -0.53
N GLN A 417 -12.02 20.10 -1.02
CA GLN A 417 -12.79 21.00 -1.88
C GLN A 417 -14.17 21.28 -1.29
N TRP A 418 -14.67 22.49 -1.54
CA TRP A 418 -16.06 22.88 -1.32
C TRP A 418 -16.98 22.10 -2.28
N ARG A 419 -18.27 22.08 -1.97
CA ARG A 419 -19.26 21.38 -2.80
C ARG A 419 -19.29 21.87 -4.25
N ASP A 420 -18.96 23.15 -4.48
CA ASP A 420 -18.88 23.77 -5.80
C ASP A 420 -17.58 23.45 -6.58
N GLY A 421 -16.67 22.67 -5.98
CA GLY A 421 -15.40 22.25 -6.56
C GLY A 421 -14.25 23.23 -6.35
N THR A 422 -14.48 24.37 -5.69
CA THR A 422 -13.39 25.26 -5.30
C THR A 422 -12.55 24.62 -4.18
N LEU A 423 -11.25 24.91 -4.12
CA LEU A 423 -10.37 24.33 -3.09
C LEU A 423 -10.42 25.11 -1.78
N ALA A 424 -10.40 24.41 -0.66
CA ALA A 424 -10.19 25.01 0.64
C ALA A 424 -8.77 25.58 0.75
N ARG A 425 -8.57 26.57 1.61
CA ARG A 425 -7.26 27.21 1.81
C ARG A 425 -6.77 26.95 3.23
N GLY A 426 -5.47 26.68 3.34
CA GLY A 426 -4.75 26.47 4.59
C GLY A 426 -4.65 27.71 5.49
N PRO A 427 -4.58 27.53 6.83
CA PRO A 427 -4.58 26.24 7.55
C PRO A 427 -5.92 25.48 7.45
N ILE A 428 -5.86 24.15 7.35
CA ILE A 428 -7.04 23.27 7.23
C ILE A 428 -7.12 22.38 8.47
N ALA A 429 -8.27 22.38 9.16
CA ALA A 429 -8.55 21.47 10.26
C ALA A 429 -9.50 20.36 9.80
N LEU A 430 -9.01 19.13 9.67
CA LEU A 430 -9.78 17.98 9.16
C LEU A 430 -10.63 17.33 10.24
N CYS A 431 -11.83 16.87 9.88
CA CYS A 431 -12.77 16.29 10.83
C CYS A 431 -12.27 14.98 11.47
N GLU A 432 -11.68 14.08 10.69
CA GLU A 432 -11.18 12.79 11.18
C GLU A 432 -10.00 12.95 12.13
N VAL A 433 -9.16 13.98 11.91
CA VAL A 433 -8.02 14.29 12.77
C VAL A 433 -8.51 14.67 14.16
N GLN A 434 -9.58 15.45 14.26
CA GLN A 434 -10.18 15.81 15.55
C GLN A 434 -10.71 14.56 16.27
N ALA A 435 -11.34 13.64 15.52
CA ALA A 435 -11.85 12.39 16.07
C ALA A 435 -10.72 11.49 16.59
N TYR A 436 -9.62 11.36 15.86
CA TYR A 436 -8.45 10.61 16.31
C TYR A 436 -7.81 11.26 17.54
N ALA A 437 -7.70 12.59 17.57
CA ALA A 437 -7.12 13.30 18.70
C ALA A 437 -7.99 13.15 19.96
N TYR A 438 -9.32 13.19 19.80
CA TYR A 438 -10.27 12.87 20.87
C TYR A 438 -10.09 11.43 21.38
N GLU A 439 -10.10 10.44 20.47
CA GLU A 439 -9.92 9.02 20.82
C GLU A 439 -8.57 8.78 21.53
N ALA A 440 -7.50 9.37 21.01
CA ALA A 440 -6.16 9.32 21.56
C ALA A 440 -6.09 9.89 22.98
N ALA A 441 -6.63 11.09 23.21
CA ALA A 441 -6.59 11.73 24.53
C ALA A 441 -7.39 10.94 25.57
N MET A 442 -8.57 10.43 25.21
CA MET A 442 -9.40 9.62 26.10
C MET A 442 -8.73 8.29 26.44
N GLY A 443 -8.18 7.60 25.44
CA GLY A 443 -7.47 6.33 25.62
C GLY A 443 -6.16 6.48 26.41
N ALA A 444 -5.39 7.52 26.13
CA ALA A 444 -4.14 7.80 26.84
C ALA A 444 -4.40 8.13 28.32
N ALA A 445 -5.45 8.88 28.63
CA ALA A 445 -5.85 9.16 30.02
C ALA A 445 -6.11 7.86 30.81
N GLU A 446 -6.83 6.90 30.21
CA GLU A 446 -7.07 5.59 30.80
C GLU A 446 -5.77 4.80 30.99
N LEU A 447 -4.92 4.75 29.96
CA LEU A 447 -3.63 4.03 29.98
C LEU A 447 -2.71 4.57 31.08
N ILE A 448 -2.54 5.89 31.16
CA ILE A 448 -1.68 6.57 32.15
C ILE A 448 -2.16 6.26 33.57
N GLU A 449 -3.46 6.36 33.82
CA GLU A 449 -4.08 6.05 35.11
C GLU A 449 -3.88 4.58 35.49
N ARG A 450 -4.11 3.67 34.54
CA ARG A 450 -4.02 2.23 34.80
C ARG A 450 -2.60 1.76 35.10
N LEU A 451 -1.60 2.35 34.44
CA LEU A 451 -0.19 2.03 34.64
C LEU A 451 0.49 2.85 35.74
N ALA A 452 -0.24 3.77 36.38
CA ALA A 452 0.30 4.74 37.33
C ALA A 452 1.54 5.48 36.79
N HIS A 453 1.51 5.81 35.49
CA HIS A 453 2.61 6.50 34.82
C HIS A 453 2.67 7.96 35.28
N ARG A 454 3.89 8.45 35.53
CA ARG A 454 4.10 9.88 35.80
C ARG A 454 4.28 10.60 34.47
N SER A 455 3.16 10.86 33.81
CA SER A 455 3.09 11.62 32.56
C SER A 455 3.24 13.12 32.82
N ASP A 456 3.73 13.84 31.81
CA ASP A 456 3.72 15.31 31.78
C ASP A 456 2.28 15.87 31.72
N ARG A 457 1.31 15.06 31.26
CA ARG A 457 -0.12 15.42 31.19
C ARG A 457 -0.93 14.56 32.15
N ALA A 458 -1.67 15.22 33.05
CA ALA A 458 -2.54 14.48 33.97
C ALA A 458 -3.75 13.88 33.22
N PRO A 459 -4.22 12.67 33.58
CA PRO A 459 -5.41 12.07 32.96
C PRO A 459 -6.64 13.00 32.93
N ASP A 460 -6.88 13.76 33.99
CA ASP A 460 -8.01 14.70 34.08
C ASP A 460 -7.81 15.98 33.24
N GLU A 461 -6.57 16.34 32.92
CA GLU A 461 -6.27 17.38 31.93
C GLU A 461 -6.63 16.90 30.53
N LEU A 462 -6.20 15.69 30.16
CA LEU A 462 -6.50 15.07 28.87
C LEU A 462 -8.01 14.93 28.63
N ARG A 463 -8.76 14.45 29.61
CA ARG A 463 -10.22 14.31 29.51
C ARG A 463 -10.92 15.67 29.36
N ARG A 464 -10.47 16.70 30.07
CA ARG A 464 -11.03 18.07 29.92
C ARG A 464 -10.71 18.67 28.55
N TRP A 465 -9.48 18.48 28.07
CA TRP A 465 -9.09 18.90 26.73
C TRP A 465 -9.92 18.22 25.65
N ALA A 466 -10.10 16.90 25.75
CA ALA A 466 -10.91 16.11 24.82
C ALA A 466 -12.40 16.52 24.86
N ALA A 467 -12.97 16.73 26.05
CA ALA A 467 -14.34 17.23 26.19
C ALA A 467 -14.52 18.60 25.53
N ALA A 468 -13.57 19.52 25.71
CA ALA A 468 -13.61 20.83 25.07
C ALA A 468 -13.47 20.73 23.54
N LEU A 469 -12.64 19.82 23.02
CA LEU A 469 -12.52 19.55 21.58
C LEU A 469 -13.84 19.04 21.01
N ARG A 470 -14.49 18.10 21.70
CA ARG A 470 -15.80 17.56 21.33
C ARG A 470 -16.88 18.64 21.28
N ASP A 471 -16.94 19.50 22.30
CA ASP A 471 -17.91 20.61 22.35
C ASP A 471 -17.69 21.61 21.21
N ARG A 472 -16.43 21.97 20.92
CA ARG A 472 -16.08 22.83 19.77
C ARG A 472 -16.45 22.17 18.44
N PHE A 473 -16.13 20.88 18.27
CA PHE A 473 -16.44 20.13 17.06
C PHE A 473 -17.94 20.12 16.77
N ALA A 474 -18.76 19.80 17.79
CA ALA A 474 -20.21 19.79 17.69
C ALA A 474 -20.81 21.16 17.32
N ALA A 475 -20.13 22.26 17.68
CA ALA A 475 -20.58 23.61 17.33
C ALA A 475 -20.17 24.04 15.90
N ALA A 476 -19.02 23.60 15.41
CA ALA A 476 -18.40 24.17 14.20
C ALA A 476 -18.55 23.33 12.92
N TYR A 477 -18.63 22.00 13.03
CA TYR A 477 -18.47 21.12 11.87
C TYR A 477 -19.78 20.77 11.15
N TRP A 478 -20.96 21.13 11.63
CA TRP A 478 -22.20 20.65 11.02
C TRP A 478 -22.68 21.53 9.86
N VAL A 479 -22.90 20.89 8.70
CA VAL A 479 -23.45 21.51 7.50
C VAL A 479 -24.78 20.88 7.11
N GLN A 480 -25.55 21.60 6.31
CA GLN A 480 -26.80 21.13 5.71
C GLN A 480 -26.76 21.38 4.21
N THR A 481 -26.84 20.32 3.41
CA THR A 481 -26.89 20.39 1.94
C THR A 481 -28.09 19.62 1.40
N ALA A 482 -28.12 19.36 0.09
CA ALA A 482 -29.16 18.57 -0.55
C ALA A 482 -29.13 17.09 -0.13
N GLU A 483 -27.95 16.55 0.19
CA GLU A 483 -27.76 15.19 0.71
C GLU A 483 -28.17 15.04 2.18
N GLY A 484 -28.35 16.16 2.90
CA GLY A 484 -28.80 16.18 4.29
C GLY A 484 -27.85 16.92 5.24
N ARG A 485 -28.03 16.67 6.54
CA ARG A 485 -27.15 17.16 7.60
C ARG A 485 -26.01 16.16 7.84
N TYR A 486 -24.78 16.64 7.87
CA TYR A 486 -23.58 15.83 8.15
C TYR A 486 -22.40 16.71 8.62
N PRO A 487 -21.35 16.13 9.20
CA PRO A 487 -20.10 16.85 9.49
C PRO A 487 -19.37 17.25 8.20
N ALA A 488 -18.94 18.50 8.12
CA ALA A 488 -18.02 19.03 7.13
C ALA A 488 -16.70 18.26 7.16
N ILE A 489 -16.06 18.10 5.99
CA ILE A 489 -14.75 17.45 5.91
C ILE A 489 -13.68 18.23 6.68
N ALA A 490 -13.78 19.56 6.71
CA ALA A 490 -12.80 20.42 7.34
C ALA A 490 -13.35 21.80 7.73
N LEU A 491 -12.59 22.53 8.53
CA LEU A 491 -12.63 24.00 8.58
C LEU A 491 -11.48 24.56 7.73
N ASP A 492 -11.76 25.58 6.92
CA ASP A 492 -10.73 26.29 6.15
C ASP A 492 -10.04 27.39 6.99
N ARG A 493 -9.11 28.13 6.36
CA ARG A 493 -8.39 29.26 6.98
C ARG A 493 -9.28 30.34 7.61
N ASP A 494 -10.50 30.52 7.09
CA ASP A 494 -11.44 31.54 7.54
C ASP A 494 -12.43 30.93 8.56
N LYS A 495 -12.12 29.70 9.03
CA LYS A 495 -12.88 28.85 9.97
C LYS A 495 -14.28 28.54 9.49
N ARG A 496 -14.45 28.46 8.17
CA ARG A 496 -15.71 28.10 7.53
C ARG A 496 -15.77 26.60 7.29
N PRO A 497 -16.89 25.93 7.58
CA PRO A 497 -17.04 24.50 7.37
C PRO A 497 -17.14 24.16 5.87
N VAL A 498 -16.18 23.37 5.37
CA VAL A 498 -16.10 22.90 3.99
C VAL A 498 -17.17 21.84 3.75
N ASP A 499 -18.14 22.15 2.91
CA ASP A 499 -19.48 21.52 2.87
C ASP A 499 -19.60 20.27 1.99
N SER A 500 -18.51 19.80 1.39
CA SER A 500 -18.49 18.55 0.62
C SER A 500 -18.75 17.34 1.52
N LEU A 501 -19.70 16.50 1.10
CA LEU A 501 -19.93 15.19 1.71
C LEU A 501 -18.84 14.22 1.23
N THR A 502 -18.06 13.68 2.16
CA THR A 502 -16.94 12.78 1.88
C THR A 502 -16.97 11.57 2.80
N SER A 503 -16.16 10.56 2.47
CA SER A 503 -16.00 9.37 3.31
C SER A 503 -15.40 9.64 4.69
N ASN A 504 -14.73 10.78 4.90
CA ASN A 504 -14.09 11.17 6.17
C ASN A 504 -15.05 11.10 7.36
N ILE A 505 -16.36 11.34 7.15
CA ILE A 505 -17.35 11.21 8.22
C ILE A 505 -17.38 9.81 8.84
N GLY A 506 -17.03 8.77 8.07
CA GLY A 506 -16.95 7.39 8.54
C GLY A 506 -15.83 7.14 9.55
N HIS A 507 -14.80 7.98 9.56
CA HIS A 507 -13.72 7.93 10.54
C HIS A 507 -14.11 8.52 11.89
N LEU A 508 -15.26 9.22 11.98
CA LEU A 508 -15.76 9.80 13.23
C LEU A 508 -16.50 8.76 14.09
N VAL A 509 -17.11 7.75 13.45
CA VAL A 509 -17.99 6.76 14.08
C VAL A 509 -17.18 5.84 15.00
N GLY A 510 -17.64 5.65 16.24
CA GLY A 510 -17.00 4.75 17.21
C GLY A 510 -15.78 5.33 17.92
N THR A 511 -15.42 6.59 17.65
CA THR A 511 -14.37 7.33 18.36
C THR A 511 -14.86 7.99 19.66
N GLY A 512 -16.18 8.22 19.76
CA GLY A 512 -16.82 8.93 20.87
C GLY A 512 -16.89 10.45 20.69
N ILE A 513 -16.33 11.03 19.62
CA ILE A 513 -16.45 12.47 19.36
C ILE A 513 -17.90 12.88 19.03
N LEU A 514 -18.66 12.00 18.38
CA LEU A 514 -20.06 12.23 18.04
C LEU A 514 -20.99 11.77 19.18
N ASP A 515 -22.20 12.34 19.24
CA ASP A 515 -23.30 11.77 20.02
C ASP A 515 -23.94 10.59 19.27
N PRO A 516 -24.60 9.62 19.95
CA PRO A 516 -25.17 8.43 19.30
C PRO A 516 -26.16 8.72 18.17
N LEU A 517 -26.94 9.81 18.26
CA LEU A 517 -27.87 10.23 17.21
C LEU A 517 -27.13 10.73 15.96
N ASP A 518 -26.01 11.42 16.16
CA ASP A 518 -25.17 11.92 15.09
C ASP A 518 -24.38 10.78 14.42
N GLU A 519 -23.93 9.77 15.18
CA GLU A 519 -23.35 8.54 14.62
C GLU A 519 -24.36 7.80 13.75
N ALA A 520 -25.62 7.67 14.18
CA ALA A 520 -26.67 7.04 13.38
C ALA A 520 -26.96 7.82 12.07
N ALA A 521 -26.93 9.15 12.13
CA ALA A 521 -27.08 9.98 10.94
C ALA A 521 -25.91 9.80 9.96
N VAL A 522 -24.68 9.73 10.46
CA VAL A 522 -23.48 9.45 9.67
C VAL A 522 -23.55 8.05 9.05
N ALA A 523 -23.93 7.03 9.82
CA ALA A 523 -24.11 5.65 9.33
C ALA A 523 -25.05 5.59 8.11
N ALA A 524 -26.20 6.25 8.22
CA ALA A 524 -27.16 6.34 7.12
C ALA A 524 -26.61 7.12 5.89
N ARG A 525 -25.77 8.14 6.10
CA ARG A 525 -25.16 8.91 5.00
C ARG A 525 -24.10 8.11 4.24
N LEU A 526 -23.31 7.28 4.92
CA LEU A 526 -22.30 6.43 4.27
C LEU A 526 -22.92 5.43 3.30
N LEU A 527 -24.13 4.96 3.60
CA LEU A 527 -24.89 4.02 2.77
C LEU A 527 -25.77 4.69 1.70
N ASP A 528 -25.83 6.03 1.68
CA ASP A 528 -26.58 6.74 0.64
C ASP A 528 -26.02 6.44 -0.75
N ALA A 529 -26.88 6.40 -1.77
CA ALA A 529 -26.48 6.09 -3.13
C ALA A 529 -25.42 7.07 -3.69
N SER A 530 -25.35 8.29 -3.16
CA SER A 530 -24.30 9.24 -3.54
C SER A 530 -22.91 8.87 -3.03
N MET A 531 -22.83 8.09 -1.93
CA MET A 531 -21.60 7.67 -1.26
C MET A 531 -21.29 6.19 -1.52
N SER A 532 -22.23 5.29 -1.30
CA SER A 532 -22.05 3.86 -1.53
C SER A 532 -22.10 3.53 -3.03
N SER A 533 -21.02 2.93 -3.55
CA SER A 533 -20.95 2.49 -4.95
C SER A 533 -21.49 1.08 -5.16
N GLY A 534 -21.69 0.31 -4.08
CA GLY A 534 -21.87 -1.14 -4.12
C GLY A 534 -20.55 -1.94 -4.19
N TYR A 535 -19.42 -1.25 -4.37
CA TYR A 535 -18.05 -1.80 -4.23
C TYR A 535 -17.27 -1.18 -3.06
N GLY A 536 -17.89 -0.25 -2.33
CA GLY A 536 -17.34 0.44 -1.16
C GLY A 536 -17.88 1.87 -1.06
N ILE A 537 -17.24 2.69 -0.24
CA ILE A 537 -17.65 4.08 0.00
C ILE A 537 -16.79 5.00 -0.86
N ARG A 538 -17.42 5.87 -1.65
CA ARG A 538 -16.73 6.88 -2.45
C ARG A 538 -16.07 7.92 -1.56
N THR A 539 -14.92 8.39 -2.00
CA THR A 539 -14.18 9.47 -1.34
C THR A 539 -14.93 10.81 -1.36
N LEU A 540 -15.77 11.05 -2.37
CA LEU A 540 -16.57 12.25 -2.53
C LEU A 540 -17.97 11.89 -3.06
N SER A 541 -19.00 12.53 -2.53
CA SER A 541 -20.39 12.37 -2.98
C SER A 541 -20.53 12.68 -4.47
N THR A 542 -21.27 11.83 -5.19
CA THR A 542 -21.65 12.10 -6.60
C THR A 542 -22.44 13.41 -6.79
N GLY A 543 -22.94 14.01 -5.71
CA GLY A 543 -23.62 15.29 -5.73
C GLY A 543 -22.70 16.51 -5.73
N ALA A 544 -21.39 16.36 -5.49
CA ALA A 544 -20.42 17.46 -5.48
C ALA A 544 -19.89 17.76 -6.89
N ALA A 545 -19.58 19.03 -7.18
CA ALA A 545 -19.18 19.46 -8.52
C ALA A 545 -17.84 18.88 -8.98
N GLY A 546 -16.89 18.68 -8.05
CA GLY A 546 -15.60 18.05 -8.37
C GLY A 546 -15.59 16.53 -8.28
N TYR A 547 -16.76 15.88 -8.15
CA TYR A 547 -16.85 14.43 -8.23
C TYR A 547 -16.40 13.94 -9.61
N TRP A 548 -15.44 13.02 -9.61
CA TRP A 548 -15.09 12.22 -10.77
C TRP A 548 -14.74 10.80 -10.32
N PRO A 549 -15.34 9.74 -10.91
CA PRO A 549 -15.15 8.37 -10.43
C PRO A 549 -13.69 7.89 -10.49
N LEU A 550 -12.87 8.47 -11.37
CA LEU A 550 -11.43 8.20 -11.46
C LEU A 550 -10.56 9.34 -10.90
N SER A 551 -11.10 10.21 -10.03
CA SER A 551 -10.28 11.15 -9.26
C SER A 551 -9.76 10.47 -8.00
N TYR A 552 -8.46 10.66 -7.72
CA TYR A 552 -7.72 9.96 -6.67
C TYR A 552 -8.39 10.07 -5.30
N HIS A 553 -8.66 11.29 -4.81
CA HIS A 553 -9.45 11.53 -3.58
C HIS A 553 -10.78 12.25 -3.82
N GLY A 554 -11.12 12.54 -5.09
CA GLY A 554 -12.33 13.26 -5.50
C GLY A 554 -13.42 12.39 -6.11
N GLY A 555 -13.47 11.08 -5.81
CA GLY A 555 -14.59 10.24 -6.24
C GLY A 555 -14.32 8.74 -6.33
N SER A 556 -13.06 8.31 -6.34
CA SER A 556 -12.68 6.90 -6.24
C SER A 556 -13.16 6.24 -4.93
N VAL A 557 -13.04 4.92 -4.84
CA VAL A 557 -13.29 4.14 -3.62
C VAL A 557 -11.96 3.57 -3.12
N TRP A 558 -11.65 3.84 -1.86
CA TRP A 558 -10.48 3.30 -1.16
C TRP A 558 -10.92 2.20 -0.20
N LEU A 559 -10.29 1.03 -0.30
CA LEU A 559 -10.75 -0.12 0.49
C LEU A 559 -10.43 0.02 1.98
N HIS A 560 -9.29 0.64 2.32
CA HIS A 560 -8.93 0.89 3.71
C HIS A 560 -9.91 1.86 4.39
N ASP A 561 -10.27 2.96 3.72
CA ASP A 561 -11.26 3.96 4.16
C ASP A 561 -12.63 3.32 4.39
N THR A 562 -13.07 2.51 3.43
CA THR A 562 -14.29 1.70 3.55
C THR A 562 -14.24 0.76 4.77
N ALA A 563 -13.07 0.15 5.05
CA ALA A 563 -12.88 -0.71 6.19
C ALA A 563 -12.87 0.05 7.52
N ILE A 564 -12.31 1.27 7.57
CA ILE A 564 -12.35 2.12 8.76
C ILE A 564 -13.80 2.47 9.11
N ALA A 565 -14.60 2.84 8.12
CA ALA A 565 -16.03 3.07 8.31
C ALA A 565 -16.76 1.81 8.83
N ALA A 566 -16.52 0.64 8.21
CA ALA A 566 -17.12 -0.62 8.68
C ALA A 566 -16.70 -0.97 10.13
N HIS A 567 -15.44 -0.74 10.48
CA HIS A 567 -14.92 -0.95 11.83
C HIS A 567 -15.58 -0.01 12.85
N GLY A 568 -15.69 1.28 12.52
CA GLY A 568 -16.36 2.29 13.35
C GLY A 568 -17.84 1.97 13.57
N LEU A 569 -18.55 1.62 12.49
CA LEU A 569 -19.96 1.20 12.55
C LEU A 569 -20.17 0.00 13.48
N ALA A 570 -19.35 -1.04 13.35
CA ALA A 570 -19.43 -2.21 14.22
C ALA A 570 -19.16 -1.85 15.69
N ARG A 571 -18.15 -1.01 15.96
CA ARG A 571 -17.83 -0.54 17.32
C ARG A 571 -18.96 0.31 17.94
N ALA A 572 -19.66 1.10 17.12
CA ALA A 572 -20.77 1.94 17.57
C ALA A 572 -22.12 1.20 17.63
N GLY A 573 -22.17 -0.10 17.28
CA GLY A 573 -23.37 -0.94 17.36
C GLY A 573 -24.25 -0.95 16.11
N PHE A 574 -23.81 -0.34 15.01
CA PHE A 574 -24.48 -0.34 13.70
C PHE A 574 -24.08 -1.59 12.89
N ALA A 575 -24.41 -2.76 13.43
CA ALA A 575 -23.94 -4.04 12.90
C ALA A 575 -24.50 -4.36 11.50
N ASP A 576 -25.75 -3.95 11.21
CA ASP A 576 -26.37 -4.21 9.91
C ASP A 576 -25.76 -3.32 8.83
N GLU A 577 -25.52 -2.04 9.14
CA GLU A 577 -24.83 -1.10 8.27
C GLU A 577 -23.38 -1.54 8.00
N ALA A 578 -22.66 -2.00 9.04
CA ALA A 578 -21.31 -2.54 8.88
C ALA A 578 -21.30 -3.76 7.94
N ARG A 579 -22.27 -4.67 8.04
CA ARG A 579 -22.39 -5.83 7.14
C ARG A 579 -22.69 -5.42 5.70
N GLU A 580 -23.49 -4.38 5.49
CA GLU A 580 -23.76 -3.85 4.15
C GLU A 580 -22.49 -3.27 3.51
N VAL A 581 -21.69 -2.51 4.27
CA VAL A 581 -20.38 -2.04 3.80
C VAL A 581 -19.45 -3.21 3.46
N VAL A 582 -19.40 -4.24 4.32
CA VAL A 582 -18.60 -5.46 4.07
C VAL A 582 -19.07 -6.22 2.83
N ALA A 583 -20.37 -6.24 2.53
CA ALA A 583 -20.88 -6.84 1.32
C ALA A 583 -20.33 -6.15 0.06
N GLY A 584 -20.22 -4.81 0.08
CA GLY A 584 -19.57 -4.03 -0.97
C GLY A 584 -18.07 -4.33 -1.09
N MET A 585 -17.36 -4.42 0.04
CA MET A 585 -15.94 -4.81 0.07
C MET A 585 -15.70 -6.20 -0.53
N LEU A 586 -16.57 -7.17 -0.24
CA LEU A 586 -16.50 -8.53 -0.80
C LEU A 586 -16.79 -8.55 -2.31
N ALA A 587 -17.70 -7.69 -2.79
CA ALA A 587 -17.98 -7.54 -4.22
C ALA A 587 -16.77 -6.95 -4.96
N ALA A 588 -16.11 -5.95 -4.35
CA ALA A 588 -14.85 -5.42 -4.89
C ALA A 588 -13.75 -6.49 -4.91
N ALA A 589 -13.60 -7.25 -3.82
CA ALA A 589 -12.61 -8.31 -3.72
C ALA A 589 -12.80 -9.38 -4.80
N ASP A 590 -14.03 -9.84 -5.04
CA ASP A 590 -14.32 -10.79 -6.11
C ASP A 590 -13.96 -10.23 -7.50
N GLY A 591 -14.31 -8.97 -7.75
CA GLY A 591 -14.01 -8.27 -9.01
C GLY A 591 -12.52 -8.15 -9.35
N PHE A 592 -11.66 -8.05 -8.33
CA PHE A 592 -10.20 -7.95 -8.49
C PHE A 592 -9.45 -9.27 -8.30
N GLY A 593 -10.16 -10.42 -8.35
CA GLY A 593 -9.54 -11.73 -8.14
C GLY A 593 -8.90 -11.85 -6.76
N TYR A 594 -9.53 -11.23 -5.75
CA TYR A 594 -9.17 -11.24 -4.33
C TYR A 594 -7.89 -10.50 -3.94
N ARG A 595 -7.12 -9.96 -4.89
CA ARG A 595 -6.02 -9.02 -4.63
C ARG A 595 -6.51 -7.60 -4.92
N VAL A 596 -7.12 -6.98 -3.90
CA VAL A 596 -7.74 -5.66 -4.03
C VAL A 596 -6.66 -4.58 -4.12
N PRO A 597 -6.75 -3.65 -5.09
CA PRO A 597 -5.84 -2.53 -5.18
C PRO A 597 -6.06 -1.52 -4.04
N GLU A 598 -5.12 -0.58 -3.92
CA GLU A 598 -5.19 0.60 -3.07
C GLU A 598 -6.51 1.36 -3.19
N LEU A 599 -6.96 1.59 -4.43
CA LEU A 599 -8.19 2.25 -4.78
C LEU A 599 -8.73 1.74 -6.12
N HIS A 600 -10.02 1.97 -6.36
CA HIS A 600 -10.68 1.70 -7.63
C HIS A 600 -11.72 2.80 -7.95
N SER A 601 -12.29 2.74 -9.15
CA SER A 601 -13.26 3.74 -9.61
C SER A 601 -14.48 3.87 -8.69
N GLY A 602 -15.02 5.08 -8.59
CA GLY A 602 -16.29 5.39 -7.95
C GLY A 602 -17.53 4.99 -8.74
N ASP A 603 -17.39 4.32 -9.89
CA ASP A 603 -18.53 3.87 -10.68
C ASP A 603 -19.46 2.98 -9.85
N ALA A 604 -20.77 3.16 -10.02
CA ALA A 604 -21.76 2.36 -9.31
C ALA A 604 -21.80 0.92 -9.86
N ALA A 605 -22.03 -0.06 -8.99
CA ALA A 605 -22.26 -1.46 -9.37
C ALA A 605 -23.48 -1.67 -10.29
N ALA A 606 -24.37 -0.67 -10.38
CA ALA A 606 -25.46 -0.64 -11.35
C ALA A 606 -24.99 -0.34 -12.80
N GLN A 607 -23.80 0.26 -12.97
CA GLN A 607 -23.22 0.61 -14.27
C GLN A 607 -22.29 -0.48 -14.80
N THR A 608 -21.40 -1.00 -13.95
CA THR A 608 -20.46 -2.08 -14.28
C THR A 608 -20.63 -3.24 -13.33
N ARG A 609 -20.56 -4.48 -13.84
CA ARG A 609 -20.69 -5.70 -13.02
C ARG A 609 -19.42 -6.06 -12.25
N VAL A 610 -18.31 -5.43 -12.59
CA VAL A 610 -17.03 -5.50 -11.87
C VAL A 610 -16.56 -4.08 -11.58
N PRO A 611 -15.86 -3.84 -10.46
CA PRO A 611 -15.27 -2.54 -10.17
C PRO A 611 -14.27 -2.17 -11.26
N VAL A 612 -14.30 -0.89 -11.69
CA VAL A 612 -13.36 -0.39 -12.70
C VAL A 612 -12.01 -0.10 -12.03
N PRO A 613 -10.88 -0.63 -12.54
CA PRO A 613 -9.56 -0.38 -11.98
C PRO A 613 -9.19 1.11 -12.02
N TYR A 614 -8.59 1.62 -10.94
CA TYR A 614 -7.93 2.92 -11.00
C TYR A 614 -6.57 2.75 -11.72
N PRO A 615 -6.26 3.60 -12.73
CA PRO A 615 -5.12 3.44 -13.63
C PRO A 615 -3.79 3.05 -12.98
N ALA A 616 -3.42 3.72 -11.89
CA ALA A 616 -2.09 3.62 -11.30
C ALA A 616 -2.10 3.16 -9.84
N ALA A 617 -3.16 2.47 -9.39
CA ALA A 617 -3.30 2.06 -8.00
C ALA A 617 -2.25 1.00 -7.61
N CYS A 618 -1.67 1.15 -6.42
CA CYS A 618 -0.82 0.11 -5.85
C CYS A 618 -1.60 -1.21 -5.71
N ARG A 619 -0.94 -2.34 -5.98
CA ARG A 619 -1.54 -3.68 -5.91
C ARG A 619 -0.43 -4.73 -5.68
N PRO A 620 -0.20 -5.21 -4.45
CA PRO A 620 -0.99 -4.96 -3.23
C PRO A 620 -0.63 -3.65 -2.51
N GLN A 621 -1.51 -3.25 -1.58
CA GLN A 621 -1.33 -2.16 -0.61
C GLN A 621 -1.72 -2.66 0.78
N ALA A 622 -0.89 -2.42 1.80
CA ALA A 622 -1.00 -3.09 3.11
C ALA A 622 -2.32 -2.80 3.83
N TRP A 623 -2.73 -1.54 3.94
CA TRP A 623 -4.00 -1.19 4.59
C TRP A 623 -5.25 -1.72 3.85
N SER A 624 -5.15 -1.98 2.54
CA SER A 624 -6.21 -2.59 1.74
C SER A 624 -6.22 -4.11 1.91
N ALA A 625 -5.05 -4.74 2.05
CA ALA A 625 -4.99 -6.15 2.43
C ALA A 625 -5.53 -6.36 3.87
N ALA A 626 -5.16 -5.49 4.81
CA ALA A 626 -5.64 -5.55 6.20
C ALA A 626 -7.16 -5.34 6.33
N ALA A 627 -7.81 -4.67 5.38
CA ALA A 627 -9.27 -4.52 5.34
C ALA A 627 -10.04 -5.86 5.32
N ALA A 628 -9.43 -6.94 4.81
CA ALA A 628 -10.04 -8.28 4.85
C ALA A 628 -10.27 -8.77 6.30
N ILE A 629 -9.42 -8.34 7.23
CA ILE A 629 -9.48 -8.70 8.65
C ILE A 629 -10.66 -7.98 9.31
N VAL A 630 -10.95 -6.74 8.91
CA VAL A 630 -12.16 -6.02 9.35
C VAL A 630 -13.42 -6.75 8.89
N ALA A 631 -13.45 -7.17 7.61
CA ALA A 631 -14.58 -7.95 7.09
C ALA A 631 -14.81 -9.23 7.88
N LEU A 632 -13.74 -9.95 8.26
CA LEU A 632 -13.84 -11.11 9.15
C LEU A 632 -14.46 -10.73 10.50
N ARG A 633 -13.95 -9.68 11.15
CA ARG A 633 -14.45 -9.24 12.46
C ARG A 633 -15.92 -8.85 12.44
N VAL A 634 -16.36 -8.08 11.45
CA VAL A 634 -17.76 -7.65 11.30
C VAL A 634 -18.70 -8.85 11.09
N LEU A 635 -18.26 -9.88 10.36
CA LEU A 635 -19.07 -11.09 10.15
C LEU A 635 -19.04 -12.07 11.33
N GLU A 636 -18.02 -12.01 12.19
CA GLU A 636 -17.97 -12.81 13.43
C GLU A 636 -18.95 -12.32 14.50
N GLY A 637 -19.29 -11.02 14.49
CA GLY A 637 -20.13 -10.37 15.50
C GLY A 637 -19.30 -9.70 16.58
#